data_AF-A0A7L4K5S1-F1
#
_entry.id   AF-A0A7L4K5S1-F1
#
_cell.length_a   1.000
_cell.length_b   1.000
_cell.length_c   1.000
_cell.angle_alpha   90.00
_cell.angle_beta   90.00
_cell.angle_gamma   90.00
#
_symmetry.space_group_name_H-M   'P 1'
#
loop_
_entity.id
_entity.type
_entity.pdbx_description
1 polymer ?
#
loop_
_entity_poly.entity_id
_entity_poly.type
_entity_poly.pdbx_seq_one_letter_code
_entity_poly.pdbx_strand_id
1 'polypeptide(L)'
;RCYEHKQYRNGLKFCKQILSNPKFAEHGETLAMKGLTLNCLGKKEEAYELVRRGLRNDLKSHVCWHVYGLLQRSDKKYDEAIKCYRNALKWDKDNLQILRDLSLLQIQMRDLEGYRETRYQLLQLRPAQRASWIGYAIAYHLLEDYEMAAKILEEFRKTQQTSPDKVDYEYSELLLYQNQVLREAGLHKEALEHLCTYEKQICDKLAVEETKGELLLQLGRLEEAVEVYKGLQERNPENWAYYKGLEKALKPANMMERLKIYEEAWSKYPKGLVPRRLPLNFLSGEKFKECLDKFLRMNFSKGCPPVFNTLRSLYKDKEKVAIIEELVIGYETSLRSCRLFNPNDDGKEEPPTTLLWVQYYLAQHYDKIGQPSLALEYINAAIESTPTLIELFLVKAKIYKHAGNIKEAARWMDEAQALDTADRFINSKCAKYMLKANSIKEAEEMCSKFTREGTSAVENLNEMQCMWFQTECAQAYKAMNKFGEALKKCHEIERHFVEITDDQFDFHTYCMRKITLRSYVDLLKLEDVLRQHPFYFKAARIAIEIYLKLHDNPLTDENKEHEADTANMSDKELKKLRNKQRRAQKKAQLEEEKKNAEKEKQQRNQKKKKDDDDEEIGGPKEELIPEKLAKVEAPLEEAIKFLTPLKNLVKNKIETHLFAFEIYFRK
;
A
#
# COMPACT_ATOMS: atom_id res chain seq x y z
N ARG A 1 6.30 -18.75 32.97
CA ARG A 1 7.59 -19.43 32.64
C ARG A 1 7.52 -20.37 31.42
N CYS A 2 6.89 -21.56 31.45
CA CYS A 2 6.88 -22.43 30.25
C CYS A 2 6.22 -21.76 29.03
N TYR A 3 5.07 -21.10 29.22
CA TYR A 3 4.41 -20.32 28.18
C TYR A 3 5.29 -19.16 27.67
N GLU A 4 5.87 -18.40 28.59
CA GLU A 4 6.75 -17.27 28.31
C GLU A 4 8.01 -17.64 27.50
N HIS A 5 8.58 -18.83 27.75
CA HIS A 5 9.71 -19.37 26.98
C HIS A 5 9.26 -20.25 25.79
N LYS A 6 7.98 -20.20 25.40
CA LYS A 6 7.39 -20.99 24.30
C LYS A 6 7.57 -22.52 24.42
N GLN A 7 7.76 -23.04 25.64
CA GLN A 7 7.88 -24.47 25.92
C GLN A 7 6.51 -25.14 26.11
N TYR A 8 5.66 -25.10 25.08
CA TYR A 8 4.24 -25.44 25.17
C TYR A 8 3.98 -26.90 25.59
N ARG A 9 4.72 -27.87 25.04
CA ARG A 9 4.57 -29.30 25.38
C ARG A 9 4.84 -29.59 26.87
N ASN A 10 5.84 -28.94 27.44
CA ASN A 10 6.16 -29.07 28.87
C ASN A 10 5.10 -28.37 29.74
N GLY A 11 4.64 -27.19 29.31
CA GLY A 11 3.53 -26.49 29.97
C GLY A 11 2.27 -27.35 30.09
N LEU A 12 1.88 -28.05 29.02
CA LEU A 12 0.73 -28.96 29.05
C LEU A 12 0.92 -30.14 30.00
N LYS A 13 2.13 -30.71 30.10
CA LYS A 13 2.42 -31.80 31.06
C LYS A 13 2.25 -31.34 32.50
N PHE A 14 2.79 -30.17 32.85
CA PHE A 14 2.64 -29.61 34.20
C PHE A 14 1.18 -29.27 34.52
N CYS A 15 0.44 -28.68 33.57
CA CYS A 15 -1.00 -28.46 33.75
C CYS A 15 -1.75 -29.78 33.99
N LYS A 16 -1.42 -30.85 33.25
CA LYS A 16 -2.04 -32.16 33.45
C LYS A 16 -1.74 -32.74 34.83
N GLN A 17 -0.52 -32.55 35.35
CA GLN A 17 -0.17 -33.02 36.70
C GLN A 17 -1.08 -32.36 37.75
N ILE A 18 -1.26 -31.04 37.69
CA ILE A 18 -2.13 -30.29 38.62
C ILE A 18 -3.59 -30.76 38.50
N LEU A 19 -4.11 -30.84 37.27
CA LEU A 19 -5.51 -31.20 37.01
C LEU A 19 -5.81 -32.69 37.26
N SER A 20 -4.78 -33.54 37.36
CA SER A 20 -4.93 -34.97 37.66
C SER A 20 -5.29 -35.24 39.12
N ASN A 21 -4.98 -34.29 40.01
CA ASN A 21 -5.41 -34.34 41.40
C ASN A 21 -6.90 -33.91 41.48
N PRO A 22 -7.82 -34.76 41.97
CA PRO A 22 -9.25 -34.44 42.06
C PRO A 22 -9.55 -33.14 42.82
N LYS A 23 -8.70 -32.75 43.78
CA LYS A 23 -8.84 -31.50 44.53
C LYS A 23 -8.69 -30.24 43.67
N PHE A 24 -7.93 -30.33 42.58
CA PHE A 24 -7.62 -29.20 41.68
C PHE A 24 -8.06 -29.47 40.24
N ALA A 25 -8.87 -30.51 40.00
CA ALA A 25 -9.33 -30.88 38.67
C ALA A 25 -10.07 -29.73 37.96
N GLU A 26 -10.77 -28.89 38.73
CA GLU A 26 -11.50 -27.71 38.26
C GLU A 26 -10.79 -26.38 38.54
N HIS A 27 -9.49 -26.40 38.87
CA HIS A 27 -8.75 -25.19 39.22
C HIS A 27 -8.72 -24.19 38.05
N GLY A 28 -9.38 -23.04 38.25
CA GLY A 28 -9.71 -22.08 37.18
C GLY A 28 -8.49 -21.57 36.41
N GLU A 29 -7.47 -21.10 37.11
CA GLU A 29 -6.25 -20.54 36.49
C GLU A 29 -5.47 -21.59 35.70
N THR A 30 -5.42 -22.84 36.19
CA THR A 30 -4.74 -23.93 35.49
C THR A 30 -5.48 -24.34 34.22
N LEU A 31 -6.82 -24.37 34.26
CA LEU A 31 -7.64 -24.60 33.06
C LEU A 31 -7.43 -23.49 32.03
N ALA A 32 -7.39 -22.23 32.47
CA ALA A 32 -7.14 -21.09 31.59
C ALA A 32 -5.74 -21.16 30.94
N MET A 33 -4.68 -21.37 31.74
CA MET A 33 -3.31 -21.48 31.23
C MET A 33 -3.11 -22.67 30.28
N LYS A 34 -3.80 -23.80 30.55
CA LYS A 34 -3.82 -24.95 29.64
C LYS A 34 -4.48 -24.57 28.31
N GLY A 35 -5.62 -23.90 28.35
CA GLY A 35 -6.32 -23.43 27.16
C GLY A 35 -5.48 -22.48 26.32
N LEU A 36 -4.84 -21.48 26.93
CA LEU A 36 -3.93 -20.55 26.23
C LEU A 36 -2.75 -21.28 25.55
N THR A 37 -2.19 -22.29 26.21
CA THR A 37 -1.11 -23.09 25.64
C THR A 37 -1.59 -23.93 24.45
N LEU A 38 -2.83 -24.44 24.50
CA LEU A 38 -3.44 -25.17 23.37
C LEU A 38 -3.76 -24.25 22.18
N ASN A 39 -4.15 -23.00 22.44
CA ASN A 39 -4.37 -21.98 21.41
C ASN A 39 -3.10 -21.76 20.56
N CYS A 40 -1.94 -21.66 21.20
CA CYS A 40 -0.65 -21.53 20.52
C CYS A 40 -0.22 -22.80 19.75
N LEU A 41 -0.83 -23.96 20.04
CA LEU A 41 -0.60 -25.22 19.32
C LEU A 41 -1.67 -25.47 18.23
N GLY A 42 -2.48 -24.46 17.88
CA GLY A 42 -3.49 -24.55 16.82
C GLY A 42 -4.84 -25.15 17.24
N LYS A 43 -5.01 -25.57 18.51
CA LYS A 43 -6.25 -26.17 19.01
C LYS A 43 -7.20 -25.11 19.58
N LYS A 44 -7.78 -24.29 18.70
CA LYS A 44 -8.61 -23.12 19.05
C LYS A 44 -9.89 -23.49 19.83
N GLU A 45 -10.70 -24.41 19.33
CA GLU A 45 -11.98 -24.78 19.97
C GLU A 45 -11.78 -25.32 21.39
N GLU A 46 -10.82 -26.24 21.57
CA GLU A 46 -10.45 -26.78 22.88
C GLU A 46 -9.93 -25.68 23.82
N ALA A 47 -9.19 -24.71 23.29
CA ALA A 47 -8.69 -23.58 24.06
C ALA A 47 -9.81 -22.70 24.59
N TYR A 48 -10.79 -22.33 23.74
CA TYR A 48 -11.90 -21.48 24.14
C TYR A 48 -12.76 -22.11 25.23
N GLU A 49 -13.07 -23.39 25.11
CA GLU A 49 -13.88 -24.09 26.12
C GLU A 49 -13.17 -24.14 27.47
N LEU A 50 -11.87 -24.50 27.47
CA LEU A 50 -11.09 -24.57 28.71
C LEU A 50 -10.87 -23.20 29.36
N VAL A 51 -10.64 -22.14 28.58
CA VAL A 51 -10.49 -20.79 29.13
C VAL A 51 -11.82 -20.27 29.69
N ARG A 52 -12.94 -20.47 28.99
CA ARG A 52 -14.27 -20.06 29.48
C ARG A 52 -14.66 -20.82 30.74
N ARG A 53 -14.39 -22.14 30.79
CA ARG A 53 -14.62 -22.96 31.98
C ARG A 53 -13.72 -22.55 33.14
N GLY A 54 -12.44 -22.31 32.86
CA GLY A 54 -11.48 -21.83 33.86
C GLY A 54 -11.92 -20.50 34.48
N LEU A 55 -12.37 -19.56 33.65
CA LEU A 55 -12.93 -18.28 34.10
C LEU A 55 -14.23 -18.45 34.90
N ARG A 56 -15.11 -19.38 34.51
CA ARG A 56 -16.35 -19.66 35.26
C ARG A 56 -16.06 -20.19 36.66
N ASN A 57 -15.01 -20.99 36.82
CA ASN A 57 -14.61 -21.54 38.11
C ASN A 57 -13.87 -20.53 39.00
N ASP A 58 -13.31 -19.46 38.42
CA ASP A 58 -12.73 -18.35 39.18
C ASP A 58 -12.92 -16.99 38.47
N LEU A 59 -14.06 -16.35 38.75
CA LEU A 59 -14.43 -15.04 38.20
C LEU A 59 -13.67 -13.86 38.81
N LYS A 60 -12.96 -14.08 39.93
CA LYS A 60 -12.22 -13.04 40.65
C LYS A 60 -10.71 -13.11 40.40
N SER A 61 -10.23 -14.10 39.66
CA SER A 61 -8.82 -14.19 39.27
C SER A 61 -8.47 -13.22 38.14
N HIS A 62 -7.48 -12.36 38.39
CA HIS A 62 -6.89 -11.52 37.35
C HIS A 62 -6.21 -12.37 36.26
N VAL A 63 -5.69 -13.56 36.59
CA VAL A 63 -5.03 -14.47 35.65
C VAL A 63 -6.04 -15.04 34.65
N CYS A 64 -7.19 -15.52 35.11
CA CYS A 64 -8.24 -16.05 34.23
C CYS A 64 -8.72 -14.99 33.23
N TRP A 65 -8.97 -13.76 33.70
CA TRP A 65 -9.37 -12.64 32.85
C TRP A 65 -8.26 -12.21 31.88
N HIS A 66 -7.00 -12.14 32.34
CA HIS A 66 -5.85 -11.79 31.49
C HIS A 66 -5.66 -12.81 30.38
N VAL A 67 -5.70 -14.10 30.72
CA VAL A 67 -5.60 -15.20 29.75
C VAL A 67 -6.73 -15.16 28.72
N TYR A 68 -7.97 -14.89 29.15
CA TYR A 68 -9.08 -14.76 28.22
C TYR A 68 -8.90 -13.56 27.28
N GLY A 69 -8.38 -12.44 27.77
CA GLY A 69 -8.02 -11.29 26.93
C GLY A 69 -6.91 -11.61 25.92
N LEU A 70 -5.87 -12.35 26.34
CA LEU A 70 -4.79 -12.80 25.45
C LEU A 70 -5.32 -13.71 24.33
N LEU A 71 -6.30 -14.58 24.64
CA LEU A 71 -6.95 -15.44 23.66
C LEU A 71 -7.74 -14.62 22.63
N GLN A 72 -8.60 -13.69 23.08
CA GLN A 72 -9.37 -12.81 22.20
C GLN A 72 -8.47 -11.93 21.33
N ARG A 73 -7.36 -11.42 21.89
CA ARG A 73 -6.34 -10.68 21.15
C ARG A 73 -5.71 -11.50 20.03
N SER A 74 -5.45 -12.79 20.27
CA SER A 74 -4.86 -13.67 19.24
C SER A 74 -5.78 -13.89 18.05
N ASP A 75 -7.09 -13.70 18.24
CA ASP A 75 -8.10 -13.77 17.19
C ASP A 75 -8.55 -12.37 16.71
N LYS A 76 -7.75 -11.33 16.99
CA LYS A 76 -7.96 -9.94 16.57
C LYS A 76 -9.26 -9.29 17.08
N LYS A 77 -9.87 -9.86 18.13
CA LYS A 77 -11.06 -9.31 18.80
C LYS A 77 -10.64 -8.33 19.88
N TYR A 78 -10.10 -7.18 19.45
CA TYR A 78 -9.46 -6.22 20.35
C TYR A 78 -10.42 -5.61 21.38
N ASP A 79 -11.65 -5.27 21.01
CA ASP A 79 -12.64 -4.74 21.95
C ASP A 79 -12.98 -5.71 23.09
N GLU A 80 -13.13 -7.00 22.76
CA GLU A 80 -13.39 -8.04 23.75
C GLU A 80 -12.17 -8.26 24.65
N ALA A 81 -10.96 -8.19 24.10
CA ALA A 81 -9.74 -8.27 24.88
C ALA A 81 -9.58 -7.08 25.85
N ILE A 82 -9.92 -5.85 25.44
CA ILE A 82 -9.94 -4.66 26.31
C ILE A 82 -10.90 -4.87 27.49
N LYS A 83 -12.11 -5.37 27.24
CA LYS A 83 -13.08 -5.69 28.32
C LYS A 83 -12.50 -6.69 29.32
N CYS A 84 -11.82 -7.72 28.83
CA CYS A 84 -11.16 -8.72 29.67
C CYS A 84 -10.05 -8.12 30.53
N TYR A 85 -9.17 -7.29 29.96
CA TYR A 85 -8.09 -6.63 30.70
C TYR A 85 -8.63 -5.64 31.74
N ARG A 86 -9.66 -4.86 31.41
CA ARG A 86 -10.33 -3.98 32.38
C ARG A 86 -10.93 -4.78 33.55
N ASN A 87 -11.50 -5.97 33.30
CA ASN A 87 -11.97 -6.84 34.37
C ASN A 87 -10.84 -7.45 35.20
N ALA A 88 -9.72 -7.81 34.59
CA ALA A 88 -8.55 -8.30 35.31
C ALA A 88 -7.99 -7.24 36.28
N LEU A 89 -7.90 -5.98 35.83
CA LEU A 89 -7.41 -4.85 36.64
C LEU A 89 -8.32 -4.47 37.81
N LYS A 90 -9.58 -4.94 37.85
CA LYS A 90 -10.43 -4.77 39.06
C LYS A 90 -9.92 -5.58 40.25
N TRP A 91 -9.20 -6.67 39.99
CA TRP A 91 -8.71 -7.60 41.00
C TRP A 91 -7.21 -7.40 41.29
N ASP A 92 -6.45 -6.93 40.32
CA ASP A 92 -5.04 -6.52 40.49
C ASP A 92 -4.78 -5.23 39.68
N LYS A 93 -5.05 -4.09 40.32
CA LYS A 93 -5.04 -2.76 39.68
C LYS A 93 -3.66 -2.29 39.22
N ASP A 94 -2.60 -2.74 39.88
CA ASP A 94 -1.22 -2.28 39.66
C ASP A 94 -0.40 -3.30 38.85
N ASN A 95 -1.09 -4.25 38.21
CA ASN A 95 -0.44 -5.27 37.38
C ASN A 95 0.17 -4.65 36.11
N LEU A 96 1.49 -4.45 36.13
CA LEU A 96 2.24 -3.82 35.04
C LEU A 96 2.07 -4.52 33.69
N GLN A 97 1.95 -5.86 33.67
CA GLN A 97 1.82 -6.61 32.43
C GLN A 97 0.45 -6.35 31.79
N ILE A 98 -0.62 -6.38 32.59
CA ILE A 98 -1.98 -6.16 32.11
C ILE A 98 -2.16 -4.70 31.68
N LEU A 99 -1.65 -3.74 32.45
CA LEU A 99 -1.65 -2.31 32.07
C LEU A 99 -0.92 -2.08 30.75
N ARG A 100 0.24 -2.72 30.56
CA ARG A 100 0.97 -2.64 29.29
C ARG A 100 0.13 -3.22 28.16
N ASP A 101 -0.36 -4.46 28.29
CA ASP A 101 -1.17 -5.13 27.27
C ASP A 101 -2.44 -4.32 26.92
N LEU A 102 -3.09 -3.72 27.92
CA LEU A 102 -4.24 -2.82 27.74
C LEU A 102 -3.85 -1.58 26.93
N SER A 103 -2.74 -0.91 27.29
CA SER A 103 -2.29 0.27 26.56
C SER A 103 -2.02 -0.02 25.09
N LEU A 104 -1.50 -1.20 24.74
CA LEU A 104 -1.26 -1.61 23.35
C LEU A 104 -2.56 -1.77 22.57
N LEU A 105 -3.59 -2.34 23.21
CA LEU A 105 -4.90 -2.46 22.58
C LEU A 105 -5.61 -1.10 22.43
N GLN A 106 -5.48 -0.22 23.43
CA GLN A 106 -6.10 1.09 23.38
C GLN A 106 -5.54 1.93 22.24
N ILE A 107 -4.22 1.95 22.05
CA ILE A 107 -3.63 2.66 20.91
C ILE A 107 -3.97 2.00 19.57
N GLN A 108 -4.02 0.65 19.48
CA GLN A 108 -4.50 -0.05 18.28
C GLN A 108 -5.90 0.38 17.87
N MET A 109 -6.80 0.53 18.86
CA MET A 109 -8.19 0.95 18.66
C MET A 109 -8.39 2.47 18.64
N ARG A 110 -7.30 3.26 18.77
CA ARG A 110 -7.33 4.72 18.91
C ARG A 110 -8.23 5.23 20.05
N ASP A 111 -8.35 4.45 21.14
CA ASP A 111 -8.84 4.93 22.45
C ASP A 111 -7.75 5.76 23.12
N LEU A 112 -7.54 6.98 22.60
CA LEU A 112 -6.42 7.85 23.00
C LEU A 112 -6.53 8.33 24.45
N GLU A 113 -7.73 8.58 24.94
CA GLU A 113 -7.96 8.96 26.34
C GLU A 113 -7.66 7.80 27.29
N GLY A 114 -8.20 6.61 27.01
CA GLY A 114 -7.87 5.42 27.79
C GLY A 114 -6.38 5.07 27.73
N TYR A 115 -5.74 5.29 26.58
CA TYR A 115 -4.30 5.12 26.41
C TYR A 115 -3.51 6.09 27.29
N ARG A 116 -3.89 7.38 27.31
CA ARG A 116 -3.27 8.42 28.15
C ARG A 116 -3.36 8.07 29.63
N GLU A 117 -4.53 7.66 30.12
CA GLU A 117 -4.74 7.26 31.52
C GLU A 117 -3.87 6.05 31.89
N THR A 118 -3.85 5.02 31.04
CA THR A 118 -3.08 3.80 31.29
C THR A 118 -1.56 4.07 31.25
N ARG A 119 -1.10 4.94 30.33
CA ARG A 119 0.30 5.37 30.26
C ARG A 119 0.71 6.23 31.45
N TYR A 120 -0.18 7.07 31.95
CA TYR A 120 0.05 7.81 33.19
C TYR A 120 0.24 6.87 34.38
N GLN A 121 -0.65 5.87 34.55
CA GLN A 121 -0.52 4.87 35.61
C GLN A 121 0.81 4.10 35.50
N LEU A 122 1.20 3.68 34.30
CA LEU A 122 2.50 3.03 34.06
C LEU A 122 3.69 3.92 34.42
N LEU A 123 3.61 5.22 34.15
CA LEU A 123 4.63 6.20 34.54
C LEU A 123 4.73 6.34 36.05
N GLN A 124 3.61 6.43 36.77
CA GLN A 124 3.60 6.51 38.23
C GLN A 124 4.18 5.23 38.88
N LEU A 125 3.84 4.05 38.35
CA LEU A 125 4.34 2.77 38.88
C LEU A 125 5.81 2.52 38.54
N ARG A 126 6.28 2.96 37.37
CA ARG A 126 7.65 2.73 36.89
C ARG A 126 8.24 3.98 36.20
N PRO A 127 8.59 5.02 36.97
CA PRO A 127 9.15 6.26 36.41
C PRO A 127 10.58 6.10 35.87
N ALA A 128 11.32 5.06 36.30
CA ALA A 128 12.67 4.79 35.81
C ALA A 128 12.70 4.18 34.39
N GLN A 129 11.56 3.74 33.85
CA GLN A 129 11.51 3.10 32.53
C GLN A 129 11.27 4.12 31.42
N ARG A 130 12.19 4.20 30.46
CA ARG A 130 12.10 5.06 29.26
C ARG A 130 10.76 4.93 28.52
N ALA A 131 10.27 3.70 28.38
CA ALA A 131 9.01 3.41 27.69
C ALA A 131 7.78 4.07 28.35
N SER A 132 7.81 4.30 29.67
CA SER A 132 6.72 4.97 30.38
C SER A 132 6.63 6.45 29.98
N TRP A 133 7.78 7.15 29.94
CA TRP A 133 7.86 8.55 29.50
C TRP A 133 7.45 8.71 28.03
N ILE A 134 8.02 7.87 27.16
CA ILE A 134 7.74 7.89 25.73
C ILE A 134 6.25 7.63 25.46
N GLY A 135 5.69 6.58 26.08
CA GLY A 135 4.27 6.25 25.90
C GLY A 135 3.34 7.38 26.35
N TYR A 136 3.70 8.09 27.43
CA TYR A 136 2.93 9.22 27.93
C TYR A 136 3.05 10.47 27.05
N ALA A 137 4.27 10.78 26.57
CA ALA A 137 4.49 11.87 25.61
C ALA A 137 3.72 11.65 24.30
N ILE A 138 3.77 10.42 23.75
CA ILE A 138 3.01 10.06 22.53
C ILE A 138 1.51 10.20 22.76
N ALA A 139 1.00 9.81 23.94
CA ALA A 139 -0.42 9.92 24.23
C ALA A 139 -0.92 11.38 24.11
N TYR A 140 -0.22 12.35 24.68
CA TYR A 140 -0.57 13.76 24.53
C TYR A 140 -0.34 14.30 23.12
N HIS A 141 0.75 13.87 22.46
CA HIS A 141 1.00 14.26 21.07
C HIS A 141 -0.14 13.82 20.14
N LEU A 142 -0.63 12.59 20.27
CA LEU A 142 -1.77 12.10 19.46
C LEU A 142 -3.11 12.78 19.81
N LEU A 143 -3.23 13.33 21.02
CA LEU A 143 -4.36 14.17 21.43
C LEU A 143 -4.20 15.64 21.03
N GLU A 144 -3.11 15.98 20.32
CA GLU A 144 -2.76 17.35 19.90
C GLU A 144 -2.55 18.33 21.08
N ASP A 145 -2.32 17.81 22.29
CA ASP A 145 -1.87 18.60 23.44
C ASP A 145 -0.34 18.71 23.39
N TYR A 146 0.11 19.58 22.49
CA TYR A 146 1.52 19.76 22.20
C TYR A 146 2.29 20.37 23.38
N GLU A 147 1.65 21.22 24.19
CA GLU A 147 2.28 21.84 25.36
C GLU A 147 2.68 20.79 26.39
N MET A 148 1.75 19.88 26.72
CA MET A 148 2.03 18.83 27.69
C MET A 148 3.02 17.81 27.13
N ALA A 149 2.89 17.43 25.85
CA ALA A 149 3.84 16.55 25.18
C ALA A 149 5.28 17.13 25.22
N ALA A 150 5.44 18.42 24.92
CA ALA A 150 6.74 19.10 24.96
C ALA A 150 7.33 19.14 26.38
N LYS A 151 6.52 19.42 27.40
CA LYS A 151 6.95 19.41 28.82
C LYS A 151 7.47 18.04 29.24
N ILE A 152 6.72 16.97 28.92
CA ILE A 152 7.11 15.59 29.25
C ILE A 152 8.40 15.21 28.53
N LEU A 153 8.54 15.56 27.26
CA LEU A 153 9.75 15.27 26.48
C LEU A 153 10.97 16.02 27.02
N GLU A 154 10.81 17.28 27.42
CA GLU A 154 11.91 18.06 27.99
C GLU A 154 12.35 17.52 29.36
N GLU A 155 11.40 17.14 30.23
CA GLU A 155 11.71 16.47 31.49
C GLU A 155 12.41 15.13 31.24
N PHE A 156 11.87 14.31 30.35
CA PHE A 156 12.47 13.04 29.99
C PHE A 156 13.88 13.21 29.43
N ARG A 157 14.10 14.17 28.52
CA ARG A 157 15.41 14.50 27.96
C ARG A 157 16.42 14.86 29.05
N LYS A 158 16.03 15.65 30.07
CA LYS A 158 16.90 15.98 31.22
C LYS A 158 17.30 14.75 32.03
N THR A 159 16.47 13.70 32.08
CA THR A 159 16.83 12.43 32.75
C THR A 159 17.84 11.61 31.97
N GLN A 160 17.97 11.84 30.66
CA GLN A 160 18.90 11.13 29.80
C GLN A 160 20.29 11.76 29.91
N GLN A 161 21.18 11.14 30.69
CA GLN A 161 22.58 11.53 30.71
C GLN A 161 23.29 10.97 29.48
N THR A 162 23.71 11.83 28.57
CA THR A 162 24.52 11.47 27.42
C THR A 162 25.74 12.39 27.35
N SER A 163 26.91 11.81 27.04
CA SER A 163 28.11 12.62 26.81
C SER A 163 27.88 13.52 25.58
N PRO A 164 28.14 14.83 25.66
CA PRO A 164 27.91 15.75 24.55
C PRO A 164 28.75 15.42 23.30
N ASP A 165 29.81 14.62 23.46
CA ASP A 165 30.74 14.25 22.40
C ASP A 165 30.42 12.91 21.71
N LYS A 166 29.46 12.12 22.25
CA LYS A 166 29.04 10.84 21.64
C LYS A 166 27.66 10.98 21.03
N VAL A 167 27.57 10.80 19.72
CA VAL A 167 26.29 10.72 19.02
C VAL A 167 25.67 9.35 19.25
N ASP A 168 24.60 9.30 20.03
CA ASP A 168 23.75 8.12 20.20
C ASP A 168 22.51 8.23 19.30
N TYR A 169 22.23 7.19 18.53
CA TYR A 169 21.12 7.16 17.58
C TYR A 169 19.77 7.31 18.27
N GLU A 170 19.56 6.60 19.39
CA GLU A 170 18.29 6.65 20.13
C GLU A 170 18.03 8.05 20.70
N TYR A 171 19.08 8.71 21.21
CA TYR A 171 18.98 10.07 21.73
C TYR A 171 18.80 11.10 20.60
N SER A 172 19.48 10.92 19.47
CA SER A 172 19.29 11.73 18.26
C SER A 172 17.83 11.68 17.77
N GLU A 173 17.20 10.49 17.70
CA GLU A 173 15.79 10.37 17.32
C GLU A 173 14.85 11.03 18.33
N LEU A 174 15.12 10.90 19.63
CA LEU A 174 14.34 11.57 20.67
C LEU A 174 14.38 13.10 20.51
N LEU A 175 15.55 13.67 20.25
CA LEU A 175 15.72 15.11 20.03
C LEU A 175 14.93 15.60 18.81
N LEU A 176 14.99 14.85 17.70
CA LEU A 176 14.23 15.19 16.49
C LEU A 176 12.73 15.01 16.70
N TYR A 177 12.29 14.04 17.49
CA TYR A 177 10.88 13.87 17.86
C TYR A 177 10.37 15.03 18.73
N GLN A 178 11.14 15.45 19.74
CA GLN A 178 10.83 16.64 20.52
C GLN A 178 10.75 17.89 19.63
N ASN A 179 11.69 18.04 18.70
CA ASN A 179 11.65 19.14 17.73
C ASN A 179 10.42 19.07 16.82
N GLN A 180 10.00 17.88 16.38
CA GLN A 180 8.76 17.70 15.62
C GLN A 180 7.54 18.17 16.41
N VAL A 181 7.41 17.79 17.69
CA VAL A 181 6.29 18.24 18.55
C VAL A 181 6.27 19.77 18.65
N LEU A 182 7.42 20.42 18.85
CA LEU A 182 7.53 21.89 18.87
C LEU A 182 7.10 22.54 17.54
N ARG A 183 7.41 21.89 16.41
CA ARG A 183 7.00 22.37 15.08
C ARG A 183 5.51 22.21 14.84
N GLU A 184 4.93 21.06 15.20
CA GLU A 184 3.49 20.82 15.10
C GLU A 184 2.71 21.77 16.02
N ALA A 185 3.29 22.17 17.17
CA ALA A 185 2.75 23.20 18.05
C ALA A 185 2.80 24.64 17.49
N GLY A 186 3.50 24.88 16.38
CA GLY A 186 3.74 26.23 15.84
C GLY A 186 4.81 27.04 16.58
N LEU A 187 5.56 26.45 17.51
CA LEU A 187 6.62 27.11 18.28
C LEU A 187 7.93 27.17 17.48
N HIS A 188 7.89 27.83 16.32
CA HIS A 188 8.98 27.80 15.33
C HIS A 188 10.31 28.40 15.84
N LYS A 189 10.26 29.42 16.69
CA LYS A 189 11.47 30.02 17.28
C LYS A 189 12.16 29.05 18.24
N GLU A 190 11.39 28.49 19.17
CA GLU A 190 11.88 27.50 20.14
C GLU A 190 12.37 26.24 19.43
N ALA A 191 11.69 25.79 18.38
CA ALA A 191 12.12 24.67 17.55
C ALA A 191 13.48 24.94 16.90
N LEU A 192 13.73 26.16 16.38
CA LEU A 192 15.02 26.50 15.77
C LEU A 192 16.14 26.55 16.80
N GLU A 193 15.89 27.19 17.95
CA GLU A 193 16.87 27.26 19.06
C GLU A 193 17.20 25.86 19.60
N HIS A 194 16.19 25.02 19.80
CA HIS A 194 16.34 23.62 20.19
C HIS A 194 17.19 22.86 19.16
N LEU A 195 16.87 22.99 17.87
CA LEU A 195 17.59 22.31 16.80
C LEU A 195 19.07 22.71 16.76
N CYS A 196 19.37 24.00 16.83
CA CYS A 196 20.75 24.51 16.85
C CYS A 196 21.51 24.08 18.12
N THR A 197 20.84 24.06 19.27
CA THR A 197 21.46 23.65 20.54
C THR A 197 21.93 22.19 20.50
N TYR A 198 21.12 21.31 19.93
CA TYR A 198 21.39 19.86 19.93
C TYR A 198 21.92 19.32 18.60
N GLU A 199 22.17 20.19 17.61
CA GLU A 199 22.63 19.83 16.26
C GLU A 199 23.83 18.87 16.25
N LYS A 200 24.79 19.08 17.16
CA LYS A 200 26.00 18.24 17.28
C LYS A 200 25.71 16.81 17.76
N GLN A 201 24.62 16.62 18.51
CA GLN A 201 24.20 15.34 19.08
C GLN A 201 23.20 14.59 18.19
N ILE A 202 22.76 15.20 17.09
CA ILE A 202 21.83 14.60 16.13
C ILE A 202 22.62 14.00 14.96
N CYS A 203 22.51 12.68 14.72
CA CYS A 203 23.18 12.01 13.60
C CYS A 203 22.48 12.22 12.25
N ASP A 204 21.15 12.36 12.24
CA ASP A 204 20.37 12.56 11.02
C ASP A 204 20.49 14.01 10.54
N LYS A 205 21.59 14.28 9.84
CA LYS A 205 21.90 15.61 9.30
C LYS A 205 20.92 16.04 8.21
N LEU A 206 20.28 15.10 7.51
CA LEU A 206 19.28 15.45 6.51
C LEU A 206 18.06 16.07 7.18
N ALA A 207 17.52 15.41 8.21
CA ALA A 207 16.39 15.96 8.96
C ALA A 207 16.72 17.30 9.62
N VAL A 208 17.95 17.48 10.12
CA VAL A 208 18.40 18.77 10.66
C VAL A 208 18.32 19.85 9.60
N GLU A 209 18.97 19.68 8.45
CA GLU A 209 19.04 20.72 7.42
C GLU A 209 17.68 21.00 6.78
N GLU A 210 16.87 19.96 6.49
CA GLU A 210 15.52 20.15 5.96
C GLU A 210 14.62 20.91 6.95
N THR A 211 14.70 20.54 8.24
CA THR A 211 13.94 21.21 9.30
C THR A 211 14.41 22.65 9.51
N LYS A 212 15.72 22.88 9.49
CA LYS A 212 16.32 24.21 9.62
C LYS A 212 15.90 25.12 8.47
N GLY A 213 15.93 24.63 7.23
CA GLY A 213 15.48 25.38 6.06
C GLY A 213 14.00 25.77 6.15
N GLU A 214 13.14 24.84 6.58
CA GLU A 214 11.71 25.10 6.79
C GLU A 214 11.46 26.15 7.89
N LEU A 215 12.11 26.00 9.05
CA LEU A 215 11.98 26.93 10.18
C LEU A 215 12.47 28.33 9.82
N LEU A 216 13.61 28.45 9.12
CA LEU A 216 14.14 29.74 8.68
C LEU A 216 13.20 30.44 7.70
N LEU A 217 12.56 29.70 6.78
CA LEU A 217 11.52 30.24 5.91
C LEU A 217 10.30 30.73 6.70
N GLN A 218 9.81 29.95 7.66
CA GLN A 218 8.66 30.33 8.50
C GLN A 218 8.94 31.57 9.37
N LEU A 219 10.18 31.73 9.83
CA LEU A 219 10.62 32.89 10.62
C LEU A 219 11.03 34.10 9.76
N GLY A 220 11.00 33.99 8.43
CA GLY A 220 11.39 35.06 7.51
C GLY A 220 12.91 35.34 7.45
N ARG A 221 13.74 34.44 7.98
CA ARG A 221 15.22 34.52 7.93
C ARG A 221 15.72 33.99 6.58
N LEU A 222 15.39 34.72 5.52
CA LEU A 222 15.52 34.24 4.14
C LEU A 222 16.98 34.00 3.72
N GLU A 223 17.91 34.88 4.09
CA GLU A 223 19.33 34.76 3.73
C GLU A 223 19.94 33.45 4.27
N GLU A 224 19.65 33.12 5.52
CA GLU A 224 20.12 31.88 6.13
C GLU A 224 19.44 30.65 5.51
N ALA A 225 18.15 30.77 5.16
CA ALA A 225 17.43 29.70 4.47
C ALA A 225 18.05 29.40 3.10
N VAL A 226 18.53 30.42 2.38
CA VAL A 226 19.23 30.24 1.09
C VAL A 226 20.48 29.39 1.27
N GLU A 227 21.30 29.67 2.26
CA GLU A 227 22.53 28.91 2.50
C GLU A 227 22.24 27.44 2.87
N VAL A 228 21.23 27.21 3.70
CA VAL A 228 20.77 25.84 4.03
C VAL A 228 20.29 25.09 2.78
N TYR A 229 19.44 25.71 1.96
CA TYR A 229 18.94 25.04 0.75
C TYR A 229 20.01 24.86 -0.34
N LYS A 230 21.01 25.74 -0.43
CA LYS A 230 22.20 25.50 -1.28
C LYS A 230 22.99 24.29 -0.79
N GLY A 231 23.16 24.14 0.52
CA GLY A 231 23.78 22.96 1.13
C GLY A 231 22.98 21.67 0.87
N LEU A 232 21.66 21.72 1.00
CA LEU A 232 20.76 20.60 0.66
C LEU A 232 20.82 20.25 -0.83
N GLN A 233 20.86 21.26 -1.71
CA GLN A 233 21.05 21.06 -3.14
C GLN A 233 22.39 20.38 -3.45
N GLU A 234 23.46 20.74 -2.75
CA GLU A 234 24.75 20.07 -2.88
C GLU A 234 24.73 18.63 -2.39
N ARG A 235 24.01 18.37 -1.30
CA ARG A 235 23.79 17.02 -0.79
C ARG A 235 23.00 16.14 -1.77
N ASN A 236 21.94 16.67 -2.39
CA ASN A 236 21.18 15.96 -3.40
C ASN A 236 20.56 16.92 -4.44
N PRO A 237 21.22 17.10 -5.60
CA PRO A 237 20.74 17.98 -6.67
C PRO A 237 19.47 17.50 -7.38
N GLU A 238 19.00 16.27 -7.13
CA GLU A 238 17.83 15.69 -7.80
C GLU A 238 16.54 15.84 -6.97
N ASN A 239 16.59 16.44 -5.77
CA ASN A 239 15.38 16.68 -4.97
C ASN A 239 14.72 18.02 -5.34
N TRP A 240 13.47 17.96 -5.83
CA TRP A 240 12.70 19.13 -6.25
C TRP A 240 12.35 20.08 -5.09
N ALA A 241 12.28 19.55 -3.86
CA ALA A 241 11.94 20.34 -2.68
C ALA A 241 12.96 21.46 -2.43
N TYR A 242 14.25 21.22 -2.70
CA TYR A 242 15.30 22.19 -2.42
C TYR A 242 15.26 23.36 -3.39
N TYR A 243 14.96 23.12 -4.67
CA TYR A 243 14.73 24.19 -5.65
C TYR A 243 13.52 25.04 -5.27
N LYS A 244 12.41 24.40 -4.84
CA LYS A 244 11.24 25.13 -4.34
C LYS A 244 11.55 25.92 -3.06
N GLY A 245 12.38 25.38 -2.17
CA GLY A 245 12.87 26.06 -0.98
C GLY A 245 13.69 27.30 -1.32
N LEU A 246 14.64 27.18 -2.26
CA LEU A 246 15.42 28.30 -2.79
C LEU A 246 14.54 29.38 -3.45
N GLU A 247 13.55 28.98 -4.24
CA GLU A 247 12.60 29.93 -4.84
C GLU A 247 11.82 30.71 -3.77
N LYS A 248 11.36 30.03 -2.71
CA LYS A 248 10.67 30.66 -1.57
C LYS A 248 11.60 31.61 -0.79
N ALA A 249 12.88 31.25 -0.66
CA ALA A 249 13.87 32.04 0.08
C ALA A 249 14.32 33.28 -0.71
N LEU A 250 14.68 33.11 -1.99
CA LEU A 250 15.19 34.19 -2.86
C LEU A 250 14.08 35.11 -3.39
N LYS A 251 12.83 34.63 -3.49
CA LYS A 251 11.68 35.38 -4.01
C LYS A 251 11.98 36.09 -5.34
N PRO A 252 12.36 35.36 -6.41
CA PRO A 252 12.68 35.98 -7.70
C PRO A 252 11.47 36.77 -8.25
N ALA A 253 11.71 38.00 -8.67
CA ALA A 253 10.65 38.92 -9.10
C ALA A 253 10.12 38.58 -10.50
N ASN A 254 10.98 38.06 -11.36
CA ASN A 254 10.67 37.75 -12.75
C ASN A 254 11.15 36.35 -13.17
N MET A 255 10.69 35.92 -14.35
CA MET A 255 11.00 34.61 -14.92
C MET A 255 12.52 34.38 -15.12
N MET A 256 13.27 35.43 -15.44
CA MET A 256 14.71 35.33 -15.71
C MET A 256 15.52 35.17 -14.42
N GLU A 257 15.17 35.89 -13.36
CA GLU A 257 15.76 35.68 -12.03
C GLU A 257 15.47 34.29 -11.50
N ARG A 258 14.25 33.78 -11.71
CA ARG A 258 13.90 32.40 -11.37
C ARG A 258 14.73 31.40 -12.16
N LEU A 259 14.89 31.61 -13.47
CA LEU A 259 15.72 30.76 -14.33
C LEU A 259 17.17 30.74 -13.86
N LYS A 260 17.72 31.88 -13.41
CA LYS A 260 19.10 32.00 -12.94
C LYS A 260 19.45 31.02 -11.81
N ILE A 261 18.50 30.73 -10.90
CA ILE A 261 18.67 29.72 -9.83
C ILE A 261 19.01 28.35 -10.44
N TYR A 262 18.30 27.97 -11.51
CA TYR A 262 18.53 26.72 -12.23
C TYR A 262 19.76 26.78 -13.13
N GLU A 263 20.14 27.96 -13.60
CA GLU A 263 21.36 28.15 -14.39
C GLU A 263 22.63 27.97 -13.55
N GLU A 264 22.62 28.50 -12.34
CA GLU A 264 23.69 28.27 -11.37
C GLU A 264 23.76 26.77 -11.01
N ALA A 265 22.59 26.16 -10.81
CA ALA A 265 22.48 24.73 -10.52
C ALA A 265 23.00 23.83 -11.64
N TRP A 266 22.61 24.03 -12.90
CA TRP A 266 23.07 23.17 -13.99
C TRP A 266 24.54 23.40 -14.34
N SER A 267 25.14 24.50 -13.89
CA SER A 267 26.57 24.81 -14.05
C SER A 267 27.37 24.11 -12.97
N LYS A 268 26.88 24.15 -11.72
CA LYS A 268 27.46 23.44 -10.57
C LYS A 268 27.27 21.92 -10.67
N TYR A 269 26.15 21.46 -11.22
CA TYR A 269 25.79 20.05 -11.38
C TYR A 269 25.46 19.72 -12.86
N PRO A 270 26.47 19.64 -13.76
CA PRO A 270 26.23 19.49 -15.20
C PRO A 270 25.45 18.22 -15.59
N LYS A 271 25.64 17.14 -14.82
CA LYS A 271 24.95 15.86 -14.99
C LYS A 271 23.54 15.81 -14.38
N GLY A 272 23.17 16.83 -13.59
CA GLY A 272 21.89 16.86 -12.90
C GLY A 272 20.74 17.06 -13.87
N LEU A 273 19.73 16.20 -13.81
CA LEU A 273 18.61 16.24 -14.76
C LEU A 273 17.51 17.19 -14.28
N VAL A 274 17.25 17.20 -12.97
CA VAL A 274 16.24 18.05 -12.34
C VAL A 274 16.44 19.55 -12.62
N PRO A 275 17.63 20.15 -12.45
CA PRO A 275 17.81 21.57 -12.72
C PRO A 275 17.54 21.96 -14.18
N ARG A 276 17.72 21.04 -15.13
CA ARG A 276 17.39 21.25 -16.56
C ARG A 276 15.92 21.04 -16.86
N ARG A 277 15.26 20.11 -16.16
CA ARG A 277 13.86 19.76 -16.38
C ARG A 277 12.89 20.75 -15.74
N LEU A 278 13.14 21.22 -14.53
CA LEU A 278 12.20 22.06 -13.77
C LEU A 278 11.86 23.40 -14.46
N PRO A 279 12.80 24.14 -15.07
CA PRO A 279 12.52 25.39 -15.79
C PRO A 279 11.42 25.24 -16.86
N LEU A 280 11.37 24.10 -17.55
CA LEU A 280 10.39 23.85 -18.60
C LEU A 280 8.94 23.93 -18.12
N ASN A 281 8.69 23.79 -16.81
CA ASN A 281 7.35 23.94 -16.25
C ASN A 281 6.84 25.39 -16.31
N PHE A 282 7.71 26.39 -16.08
CA PHE A 282 7.30 27.80 -15.97
C PHE A 282 7.78 28.68 -17.12
N LEU A 283 8.80 28.28 -17.88
CA LEU A 283 9.23 29.02 -19.08
C LEU A 283 8.16 29.00 -20.18
N SER A 284 8.17 30.04 -21.02
CA SER A 284 7.34 30.19 -22.24
C SER A 284 8.12 30.88 -23.36
N GLY A 285 7.56 30.92 -24.58
CA GLY A 285 8.13 31.59 -25.75
C GLY A 285 9.50 31.06 -26.19
N GLU A 286 10.34 31.94 -26.75
CA GLU A 286 11.67 31.59 -27.26
C GLU A 286 12.59 31.01 -26.18
N LYS A 287 12.53 31.52 -24.95
CA LYS A 287 13.38 31.01 -23.87
C LYS A 287 13.01 29.58 -23.47
N PHE A 288 11.72 29.23 -23.56
CA PHE A 288 11.29 27.84 -23.43
C PHE A 288 11.83 26.98 -24.56
N LYS A 289 11.72 27.42 -25.82
CA LYS A 289 12.24 26.69 -27.00
C LYS A 289 13.75 26.43 -26.87
N GLU A 290 14.54 27.43 -26.48
CA GLU A 290 15.99 27.30 -26.26
C GLU A 290 16.32 26.28 -25.16
N CYS A 291 15.64 26.36 -24.01
CA CYS A 291 15.90 25.45 -22.90
C CYS A 291 15.43 24.02 -23.21
N LEU A 292 14.31 23.89 -23.92
CA LEU A 292 13.79 22.61 -24.38
C LEU A 292 14.73 21.97 -25.40
N ASP A 293 15.26 22.73 -26.34
CA ASP A 293 16.22 22.26 -27.36
C ASP A 293 17.46 21.66 -26.70
N LYS A 294 18.09 22.41 -25.78
CA LYS A 294 19.22 21.91 -24.99
C LYS A 294 18.88 20.64 -24.21
N PHE A 295 17.70 20.59 -23.61
CA PHE A 295 17.25 19.42 -22.85
C PHE A 295 17.03 18.18 -23.74
N LEU A 296 16.38 18.35 -24.90
CA LEU A 296 16.06 17.25 -25.81
C LEU A 296 17.31 16.72 -26.50
N ARG A 297 18.17 17.59 -27.06
CA ARG A 297 19.44 17.21 -27.69
C ARG A 297 20.27 16.32 -26.76
N MET A 298 20.49 16.77 -25.53
CA MET A 298 21.23 16.02 -24.52
C MET A 298 20.64 14.61 -24.29
N ASN A 299 19.32 14.50 -24.17
CA ASN A 299 18.69 13.21 -23.86
C ASN A 299 18.56 12.29 -25.08
N PHE A 300 18.39 12.83 -26.30
CA PHE A 300 18.31 12.05 -27.53
C PHE A 300 19.68 11.51 -27.93
N SER A 301 20.75 12.31 -27.87
CA SER A 301 22.11 11.82 -28.10
C SER A 301 22.51 10.75 -27.09
N LYS A 302 22.11 10.93 -25.81
CA LYS A 302 22.34 9.93 -24.76
C LYS A 302 21.46 8.69 -24.90
N GLY A 303 20.32 8.80 -25.57
CA GLY A 303 19.37 7.72 -25.75
C GLY A 303 18.63 7.30 -24.49
N CYS A 304 18.09 8.26 -23.74
CA CYS A 304 17.34 7.98 -22.53
C CYS A 304 15.86 7.63 -22.86
N PRO A 305 15.33 6.46 -22.44
CA PRO A 305 13.92 6.11 -22.71
C PRO A 305 12.85 7.06 -22.11
N PRO A 306 12.99 7.63 -20.89
CA PRO A 306 11.88 8.31 -20.24
C PRO A 306 11.67 9.77 -20.66
N VAL A 307 12.28 10.28 -21.75
CA VAL A 307 12.23 11.71 -22.12
C VAL A 307 10.81 12.22 -22.25
N PHE A 308 9.97 11.55 -23.06
CA PHE A 308 8.54 11.86 -23.14
C PHE A 308 7.87 11.80 -21.77
N ASN A 309 8.20 10.77 -20.98
CA ASN A 309 7.64 10.53 -19.65
C ASN A 309 7.89 11.70 -18.70
N THR A 310 9.08 12.32 -18.79
CA THR A 310 9.43 13.53 -18.03
C THR A 310 8.65 14.76 -18.50
N LEU A 311 8.36 14.88 -19.80
CA LEU A 311 7.69 16.05 -20.39
C LEU A 311 6.16 15.95 -20.39
N ARG A 312 5.56 14.80 -20.03
CA ARG A 312 4.10 14.59 -19.99
C ARG A 312 3.29 15.68 -19.29
N SER A 313 3.83 16.31 -18.24
CA SER A 313 3.11 17.39 -17.54
C SER A 313 2.94 18.64 -18.41
N LEU A 314 3.83 18.87 -19.38
CA LEU A 314 3.79 19.99 -20.31
C LEU A 314 2.70 19.82 -21.37
N TYR A 315 2.24 18.58 -21.62
CA TYR A 315 1.16 18.29 -22.56
C TYR A 315 -0.23 18.79 -22.12
N LYS A 316 -0.31 19.45 -20.95
CA LYS A 316 -1.49 20.21 -20.54
C LYS A 316 -1.59 21.55 -21.26
N ASP A 317 -0.45 22.08 -21.72
CA ASP A 317 -0.32 23.37 -22.39
C ASP A 317 -0.12 23.13 -23.89
N LYS A 318 -1.11 23.52 -24.70
CA LYS A 318 -1.10 23.27 -26.15
C LYS A 318 -0.02 24.05 -26.89
N GLU A 319 0.35 25.24 -26.41
CA GLU A 319 1.39 26.06 -27.04
C GLU A 319 2.75 25.37 -26.90
N LYS A 320 3.04 24.84 -25.71
CA LYS A 320 4.26 24.05 -25.48
C LYS A 320 4.30 22.78 -26.33
N VAL A 321 3.15 22.11 -26.50
CA VAL A 321 3.07 20.91 -27.35
C VAL A 321 3.38 21.24 -28.80
N ALA A 322 2.87 22.34 -29.34
CA ALA A 322 3.17 22.78 -30.70
C ALA A 322 4.67 23.06 -30.90
N ILE A 323 5.31 23.76 -29.94
CA ILE A 323 6.76 24.01 -29.98
C ILE A 323 7.56 22.69 -29.91
N ILE A 324 7.14 21.75 -29.06
CA ILE A 324 7.76 20.42 -28.96
C ILE A 324 7.65 19.67 -30.30
N GLU A 325 6.47 19.68 -30.91
CA GLU A 325 6.20 18.98 -32.17
C GLU A 325 7.07 19.53 -33.30
N GLU A 326 7.03 20.85 -33.52
CA GLU A 326 7.83 21.54 -34.54
C GLU A 326 9.33 21.22 -34.37
N LEU A 327 9.83 21.33 -33.14
CA LEU A 327 11.25 21.15 -32.85
C LEU A 327 11.70 19.69 -33.09
N VAL A 328 10.91 18.71 -32.65
CA VAL A 328 11.29 17.29 -32.76
C VAL A 328 11.12 16.76 -34.19
N ILE A 329 10.12 17.24 -34.94
CA ILE A 329 10.02 16.95 -36.40
C ILE A 329 11.20 17.57 -37.16
N GLY A 330 11.62 18.79 -36.75
CA GLY A 330 12.83 19.43 -37.28
C GLY A 330 14.07 18.55 -37.08
N TYR A 331 14.25 17.98 -35.88
CA TYR A 331 15.33 17.03 -35.61
C TYR A 331 15.24 15.79 -36.48
N GLU A 332 14.06 15.18 -36.60
CA GLU A 332 13.88 13.98 -37.40
C GLU A 332 14.28 14.22 -38.87
N THR A 333 13.81 15.32 -39.45
CA THR A 333 14.09 15.70 -40.84
C THR A 333 15.59 15.92 -41.06
N SER A 334 16.23 16.67 -40.16
CA SER A 334 17.66 16.97 -40.21
C SER A 334 18.53 15.73 -40.00
N LEU A 335 18.19 14.87 -39.04
CA LEU A 335 18.94 13.64 -38.75
C LEU A 335 18.86 12.66 -39.91
N ARG A 336 17.73 12.61 -40.64
CA ARG A 336 17.60 11.80 -41.86
C ARG A 336 18.46 12.34 -43.00
N SER A 337 18.58 13.66 -43.16
CA SER A 337 19.33 14.26 -44.27
C SER A 337 20.84 14.28 -44.06
N CYS A 338 21.30 14.66 -42.86
CA CYS A 338 22.71 14.95 -42.60
C CYS A 338 23.22 14.50 -41.23
N ARG A 339 22.46 13.67 -40.49
CA ARG A 339 22.85 13.13 -39.17
C ARG A 339 23.24 14.20 -38.14
N LEU A 340 22.66 15.39 -38.24
CA LEU A 340 22.77 16.47 -37.24
C LEU A 340 21.36 16.84 -36.78
N PHE A 341 21.21 17.38 -35.56
CA PHE A 341 19.90 17.86 -35.09
C PHE A 341 19.43 19.08 -35.88
N ASN A 342 20.36 19.94 -36.30
CA ASN A 342 20.12 21.05 -37.21
C ASN A 342 21.24 21.07 -38.27
N PRO A 343 20.95 21.35 -39.56
CA PRO A 343 21.98 21.43 -40.59
C PRO A 343 23.07 22.48 -40.33
N ASN A 344 22.79 23.47 -39.46
CA ASN A 344 23.72 24.52 -39.07
C ASN A 344 24.60 24.16 -37.86
N ASP A 345 24.46 22.97 -37.28
CA ASP A 345 25.28 22.56 -36.15
C ASP A 345 26.74 22.34 -36.61
N ASP A 346 27.70 22.82 -35.80
CA ASP A 346 29.15 22.72 -36.02
C ASP A 346 29.78 21.46 -35.39
N GLY A 347 28.94 20.62 -34.77
CA GLY A 347 29.33 19.40 -34.08
C GLY A 347 29.61 18.21 -34.99
N LYS A 348 29.98 17.08 -34.38
CA LYS A 348 30.12 15.80 -35.08
C LYS A 348 28.74 15.22 -35.40
N GLU A 349 28.66 14.44 -36.47
CA GLU A 349 27.47 13.65 -36.80
C GLU A 349 27.03 12.79 -35.62
N GLU A 350 25.73 12.77 -35.38
CA GLU A 350 25.05 11.94 -34.38
C GLU A 350 24.97 10.49 -34.84
N PRO A 351 25.06 9.52 -33.91
CA PRO A 351 24.85 8.11 -34.23
C PRO A 351 23.41 7.84 -34.69
N PRO A 352 23.15 6.74 -35.43
CA PRO A 352 21.81 6.36 -35.88
C PRO A 352 20.82 6.15 -34.71
N THR A 353 21.34 5.83 -33.52
CA THR A 353 20.54 5.74 -32.29
C THR A 353 19.84 7.04 -31.93
N THR A 354 20.40 8.20 -32.26
CA THR A 354 19.79 9.50 -31.98
C THR A 354 18.47 9.65 -32.74
N LEU A 355 18.44 9.28 -34.03
CA LEU A 355 17.22 9.25 -34.83
C LEU A 355 16.18 8.27 -34.29
N LEU A 356 16.62 7.08 -33.85
CA LEU A 356 15.74 6.08 -33.22
C LEU A 356 15.01 6.67 -32.01
N TRP A 357 15.70 7.37 -31.12
CA TRP A 357 15.09 7.96 -29.92
C TRP A 357 14.17 9.15 -30.23
N VAL A 358 14.46 9.90 -31.30
CA VAL A 358 13.56 10.95 -31.83
C VAL A 358 12.26 10.32 -32.35
N GLN A 359 12.34 9.27 -33.17
CA GLN A 359 11.16 8.54 -33.67
C GLN A 359 10.36 7.89 -32.53
N TYR A 360 11.05 7.29 -31.56
CA TYR A 360 10.44 6.76 -30.35
C TYR A 360 9.65 7.83 -29.58
N TYR A 361 10.23 9.03 -29.44
CA TYR A 361 9.55 10.16 -28.81
C TYR A 361 8.33 10.62 -29.62
N LEU A 362 8.45 10.74 -30.95
CA LEU A 362 7.34 11.12 -31.83
C LEU A 362 6.19 10.11 -31.76
N ALA A 363 6.48 8.81 -31.73
CA ALA A 363 5.44 7.80 -31.51
C ALA A 363 4.66 8.03 -30.21
N GLN A 364 5.34 8.35 -29.12
CA GLN A 364 4.69 8.65 -27.83
C GLN A 364 3.93 9.99 -27.84
N HIS A 365 4.47 10.99 -28.56
CA HIS A 365 3.83 12.28 -28.78
C HIS A 365 2.51 12.11 -29.53
N TYR A 366 2.52 11.43 -30.68
CA TYR A 366 1.33 11.22 -31.51
C TYR A 366 0.28 10.34 -30.81
N ASP A 367 0.70 9.33 -30.04
CA ASP A 367 -0.19 8.55 -29.16
C ASP A 367 -0.92 9.46 -28.17
N LYS A 368 -0.19 10.44 -27.58
CA LYS A 368 -0.73 11.32 -26.55
C LYS A 368 -1.69 12.39 -27.09
N ILE A 369 -1.48 12.88 -28.30
CA ILE A 369 -2.39 13.84 -28.96
C ILE A 369 -3.60 13.16 -29.61
N GLY A 370 -3.64 11.81 -29.62
CA GLY A 370 -4.77 11.03 -30.15
C GLY A 370 -4.70 10.75 -31.65
N GLN A 371 -3.48 10.69 -32.23
CA GLN A 371 -3.23 10.34 -33.63
C GLN A 371 -2.52 8.97 -33.73
N PRO A 372 -3.25 7.85 -33.53
CA PRO A 372 -2.64 6.52 -33.45
C PRO A 372 -2.01 6.07 -34.77
N SER A 373 -2.54 6.48 -35.93
CA SER A 373 -2.00 6.08 -37.24
C SER A 373 -0.56 6.57 -37.43
N LEU A 374 -0.33 7.86 -37.16
CA LEU A 374 1.00 8.47 -37.26
C LEU A 374 1.94 7.92 -36.17
N ALA A 375 1.42 7.70 -34.97
CA ALA A 375 2.17 7.03 -33.90
C ALA A 375 2.65 5.62 -34.30
N LEU A 376 1.81 4.86 -35.03
CA LEU A 376 2.15 3.55 -35.54
C LEU A 376 3.19 3.61 -36.66
N GLU A 377 3.12 4.60 -37.56
CA GLU A 377 4.16 4.81 -38.59
C GLU A 377 5.54 5.02 -37.96
N TYR A 378 5.64 5.94 -36.99
CA TYR A 378 6.87 6.21 -36.27
C TYR A 378 7.41 5.00 -35.51
N ILE A 379 6.54 4.27 -34.77
CA ILE A 379 7.00 3.15 -33.98
C ILE A 379 7.37 1.94 -34.85
N ASN A 380 6.69 1.73 -35.99
CA ASN A 380 7.03 0.66 -36.92
C ASN A 380 8.37 0.93 -37.60
N ALA A 381 8.64 2.16 -38.04
CA ALA A 381 9.94 2.55 -38.57
C ALA A 381 11.06 2.34 -37.55
N ALA A 382 10.81 2.68 -36.28
CA ALA A 382 11.76 2.43 -35.20
C ALA A 382 12.03 0.92 -35.00
N ILE A 383 10.98 0.08 -34.99
CA ILE A 383 11.10 -1.39 -34.84
C ILE A 383 11.84 -2.01 -36.03
N GLU A 384 11.56 -1.56 -37.26
CA GLU A 384 12.27 -2.01 -38.45
C GLU A 384 13.77 -1.73 -38.36
N SER A 385 14.14 -0.57 -37.80
CA SER A 385 15.54 -0.19 -37.63
C SER A 385 16.25 -0.95 -36.49
N THR A 386 15.56 -1.25 -35.39
CA THR A 386 16.14 -1.89 -34.20
C THR A 386 15.10 -2.77 -33.50
N PRO A 387 14.83 -3.98 -34.03
CA PRO A 387 13.77 -4.87 -33.53
C PRO A 387 14.10 -5.54 -32.19
N THR A 388 15.27 -5.26 -31.62
CA THR A 388 15.72 -5.79 -30.33
C THR A 388 15.42 -4.86 -29.15
N LEU A 389 14.95 -3.63 -29.39
CA LEU A 389 14.66 -2.66 -28.33
C LEU A 389 13.24 -2.84 -27.79
N ILE A 390 13.14 -3.39 -26.58
CA ILE A 390 11.89 -3.74 -25.88
C ILE A 390 10.94 -2.55 -25.75
N GLU A 391 11.45 -1.36 -25.44
CA GLU A 391 10.63 -0.16 -25.25
C GLU A 391 9.76 0.18 -26.45
N LEU A 392 10.20 -0.19 -27.66
CA LEU A 392 9.44 0.04 -28.88
C LEU A 392 8.13 -0.76 -28.87
N PHE A 393 8.22 -2.04 -28.49
CA PHE A 393 7.07 -2.94 -28.36
C PHE A 393 6.13 -2.49 -27.25
N LEU A 394 6.66 -1.98 -26.12
CA LEU A 394 5.85 -1.40 -25.05
C LEU A 394 5.04 -0.18 -25.52
N VAL A 395 5.62 0.68 -26.36
CA VAL A 395 4.92 1.84 -26.93
C VAL A 395 3.90 1.39 -27.97
N LYS A 396 4.24 0.44 -28.85
CA LYS A 396 3.31 -0.12 -29.84
C LYS A 396 2.08 -0.74 -29.17
N ALA A 397 2.28 -1.54 -28.12
CA ALA A 397 1.19 -2.06 -27.30
C ALA A 397 0.34 -0.95 -26.68
N LYS A 398 0.97 0.12 -26.17
CA LYS A 398 0.27 1.27 -25.58
C LYS A 398 -0.60 2.01 -26.61
N ILE A 399 -0.12 2.19 -27.84
CA ILE A 399 -0.86 2.81 -28.94
C ILE A 399 -2.12 2.00 -29.25
N TYR A 400 -1.99 0.67 -29.48
CA TYR A 400 -3.14 -0.20 -29.72
C TYR A 400 -4.16 -0.19 -28.58
N LYS A 401 -3.68 -0.13 -27.33
CA LYS A 401 -4.55 -0.02 -26.15
C LYS A 401 -5.35 1.29 -26.15
N HIS A 402 -4.74 2.44 -26.49
CA HIS A 402 -5.47 3.72 -26.58
C HIS A 402 -6.40 3.76 -27.79
N ALA A 403 -6.04 3.10 -28.90
CA ALA A 403 -6.90 2.93 -30.06
C ALA A 403 -8.07 1.94 -29.85
N GLY A 404 -8.19 1.34 -28.66
CA GLY A 404 -9.29 0.43 -28.29
C GLY A 404 -9.08 -1.05 -28.66
N ASN A 405 -7.96 -1.41 -29.31
CA ASN A 405 -7.66 -2.79 -29.66
C ASN A 405 -6.76 -3.47 -28.61
N ILE A 406 -7.35 -3.82 -27.47
CA ILE A 406 -6.62 -4.40 -26.34
C ILE A 406 -6.04 -5.79 -26.62
N LYS A 407 -6.67 -6.58 -27.50
CA LYS A 407 -6.20 -7.92 -27.86
C LYS A 407 -4.88 -7.84 -28.63
N GLU A 408 -4.82 -6.93 -29.61
CA GLU A 408 -3.59 -6.68 -30.35
C GLU A 408 -2.50 -6.09 -29.46
N ALA A 409 -2.88 -5.17 -28.56
CA ALA A 409 -1.96 -4.64 -27.57
C ALA A 409 -1.33 -5.71 -26.67
N ALA A 410 -2.08 -6.75 -26.29
CA ALA A 410 -1.58 -7.87 -25.50
C ALA A 410 -0.56 -8.71 -26.28
N ARG A 411 -0.74 -8.91 -27.60
CA ARG A 411 0.25 -9.60 -28.46
C ARG A 411 1.59 -8.88 -28.50
N TRP A 412 1.58 -7.56 -28.72
CA TRP A 412 2.82 -6.76 -28.69
C TRP A 412 3.52 -6.78 -27.33
N MET A 413 2.76 -6.88 -26.23
CA MET A 413 3.35 -7.07 -24.90
C MET A 413 3.95 -8.46 -24.70
N ASP A 414 3.37 -9.49 -25.32
CA ASP A 414 3.88 -10.86 -25.26
C ASP A 414 5.18 -11.00 -26.07
N GLU A 415 5.24 -10.39 -27.25
CA GLU A 415 6.50 -10.25 -28.01
C GLU A 415 7.57 -9.49 -27.21
N ALA A 416 7.21 -8.38 -26.56
CA ALA A 416 8.11 -7.65 -25.68
C ALA A 416 8.64 -8.52 -24.53
N GLN A 417 7.79 -9.37 -23.96
CA GLN A 417 8.14 -10.28 -22.87
C GLN A 417 9.06 -11.41 -23.37
N ALA A 418 8.86 -11.90 -24.58
CA ALA A 418 9.70 -12.95 -25.17
C ALA A 418 11.14 -12.48 -25.44
N LEU A 419 11.35 -11.18 -25.69
CA LEU A 419 12.69 -10.60 -25.89
C LEU A 419 13.53 -10.56 -24.60
N ASP A 420 12.90 -10.47 -23.42
CA ASP A 420 13.58 -10.57 -22.13
C ASP A 420 12.69 -11.30 -21.12
N THR A 421 12.93 -12.61 -21.00
CA THR A 421 12.18 -13.47 -20.08
C THR A 421 12.54 -13.29 -18.61
N ALA A 422 13.63 -12.58 -18.30
CA ALA A 422 14.09 -12.35 -16.93
C ALA A 422 13.46 -11.10 -16.31
N ASP A 423 13.01 -10.13 -17.11
CA ASP A 423 12.43 -8.89 -16.60
C ASP A 423 10.96 -9.05 -16.15
N ARG A 424 10.78 -9.01 -14.81
CA ARG A 424 9.48 -9.07 -14.15
C ARG A 424 8.57 -7.87 -14.47
N PHE A 425 9.10 -6.70 -14.80
CA PHE A 425 8.31 -5.52 -15.16
C PHE A 425 7.55 -5.73 -16.46
N ILE A 426 8.23 -6.25 -17.49
CA ILE A 426 7.62 -6.55 -18.79
C ILE A 426 6.60 -7.67 -18.63
N ASN A 427 6.97 -8.74 -17.91
CA ASN A 427 6.06 -9.84 -17.56
C ASN A 427 4.78 -9.34 -16.88
N SER A 428 4.91 -8.47 -15.87
CA SER A 428 3.77 -7.88 -15.15
C SER A 428 2.90 -7.01 -16.06
N LYS A 429 3.51 -6.22 -16.97
CA LYS A 429 2.74 -5.46 -17.97
C LYS A 429 2.03 -6.38 -18.95
N CYS A 430 2.65 -7.47 -19.39
CA CYS A 430 2.06 -8.43 -20.29
C CYS A 430 0.82 -9.07 -19.66
N ALA A 431 0.96 -9.62 -18.44
CA ALA A 431 -0.17 -10.14 -17.67
C ALA A 431 -1.27 -9.09 -17.47
N LYS A 432 -0.93 -7.84 -17.17
CA LYS A 432 -1.92 -6.74 -17.06
C LYS A 432 -2.69 -6.50 -18.36
N TYR A 433 -2.03 -6.57 -19.52
CA TYR A 433 -2.69 -6.38 -20.82
C TYR A 433 -3.56 -7.59 -21.18
N MET A 434 -3.11 -8.81 -20.89
CA MET A 434 -3.91 -10.03 -21.00
C MET A 434 -5.18 -9.96 -20.13
N LEU A 435 -5.08 -9.51 -18.88
CA LEU A 435 -6.24 -9.28 -18.00
C LEU A 435 -7.22 -8.27 -18.60
N LYS A 436 -6.73 -7.15 -19.14
CA LYS A 436 -7.58 -6.15 -19.81
C LYS A 436 -8.24 -6.68 -21.09
N ALA A 437 -7.63 -7.67 -21.74
CA ALA A 437 -8.21 -8.38 -22.88
C ALA A 437 -9.16 -9.52 -22.45
N ASN A 438 -9.44 -9.67 -21.15
CA ASN A 438 -10.23 -10.76 -20.54
C ASN A 438 -9.59 -12.17 -20.67
N SER A 439 -8.31 -12.25 -21.02
CA SER A 439 -7.53 -13.49 -21.07
C SER A 439 -6.93 -13.83 -19.69
N ILE A 440 -7.78 -14.24 -18.74
CA ILE A 440 -7.34 -14.44 -17.34
C ILE A 440 -6.34 -15.59 -17.19
N LYS A 441 -6.59 -16.74 -17.82
CA LYS A 441 -5.72 -17.92 -17.71
C LYS A 441 -4.31 -17.65 -18.26
N GLU A 442 -4.23 -17.00 -19.42
CA GLU A 442 -2.96 -16.61 -20.03
C GLU A 442 -2.20 -15.64 -19.12
N ALA A 443 -2.90 -14.71 -18.46
CA ALA A 443 -2.28 -13.81 -17.49
C ALA A 443 -1.75 -14.55 -16.25
N GLU A 444 -2.49 -15.55 -15.75
CA GLU A 444 -2.07 -16.40 -14.62
C GLU A 444 -0.82 -17.23 -14.98
N GLU A 445 -0.80 -17.84 -16.17
CA GLU A 445 0.36 -18.57 -16.71
C GLU A 445 1.56 -17.65 -16.95
N MET A 446 1.32 -16.42 -17.42
CA MET A 446 2.38 -15.43 -17.57
C MET A 446 2.99 -15.06 -16.22
N CYS A 447 2.15 -14.80 -15.21
CA CYS A 447 2.61 -14.50 -13.85
C CYS A 447 3.29 -15.70 -13.18
N SER A 448 2.89 -16.94 -13.50
CA SER A 448 3.45 -18.14 -12.86
C SER A 448 4.95 -18.31 -13.08
N LYS A 449 5.51 -17.67 -14.11
CA LYS A 449 6.95 -17.62 -14.39
C LYS A 449 7.77 -16.97 -13.25
N PHE A 450 7.14 -16.17 -12.38
CA PHE A 450 7.80 -15.44 -11.28
C PHE A 450 7.19 -15.73 -9.90
N THR A 451 6.31 -16.73 -9.78
CA THR A 451 5.74 -17.15 -8.50
C THR A 451 6.46 -18.38 -7.95
N ARG A 452 6.41 -18.57 -6.63
CA ARG A 452 7.07 -19.73 -5.99
C ARG A 452 6.52 -21.06 -6.51
N GLU A 453 7.40 -22.05 -6.65
CA GLU A 453 7.00 -23.41 -6.99
C GLU A 453 6.17 -24.06 -5.87
N GLY A 454 5.25 -24.97 -6.22
CA GLY A 454 4.47 -25.75 -5.25
C GLY A 454 3.09 -25.17 -4.86
N THR A 455 2.78 -23.94 -5.27
CA THR A 455 1.44 -23.34 -5.15
C THR A 455 1.00 -22.74 -6.49
N SER A 456 -0.30 -22.46 -6.65
CA SER A 456 -0.78 -21.76 -7.84
C SER A 456 -0.32 -20.30 -7.85
N ALA A 457 -0.14 -19.72 -9.03
CA ALA A 457 0.25 -18.31 -9.14
C ALA A 457 -0.76 -17.37 -8.47
N VAL A 458 -2.07 -17.69 -8.56
CA VAL A 458 -3.13 -16.88 -7.94
C VAL A 458 -3.01 -16.85 -6.42
N GLU A 459 -2.77 -18.00 -5.79
CA GLU A 459 -2.58 -18.08 -4.34
C GLU A 459 -1.28 -17.39 -3.92
N ASN A 460 -0.17 -17.60 -4.65
CA ASN A 460 1.07 -16.91 -4.32
C ASN A 460 0.95 -15.38 -4.44
N LEU A 461 0.30 -14.88 -5.49
CA LEU A 461 0.10 -13.44 -5.65
C LEU A 461 -0.83 -12.87 -4.57
N ASN A 462 -1.78 -13.66 -4.06
CA ASN A 462 -2.58 -13.28 -2.91
C ASN A 462 -1.72 -13.21 -1.62
N GLU A 463 -0.90 -14.22 -1.35
CA GLU A 463 0.03 -14.24 -0.20
C GLU A 463 1.02 -13.06 -0.24
N MET A 464 1.51 -12.70 -1.43
CA MET A 464 2.42 -11.56 -1.63
C MET A 464 1.72 -10.20 -1.68
N GLN A 465 0.43 -10.12 -1.30
CA GLN A 465 -0.37 -8.89 -1.28
C GLN A 465 -0.37 -8.12 -2.63
N CYS A 466 -0.41 -8.85 -3.76
CA CYS A 466 -0.29 -8.29 -5.11
C CYS A 466 -1.61 -7.63 -5.60
N MET A 467 -1.96 -6.49 -5.01
CA MET A 467 -3.23 -5.78 -5.26
C MET A 467 -3.39 -5.31 -6.71
N TRP A 468 -2.30 -5.01 -7.43
CA TRP A 468 -2.42 -4.58 -8.83
C TRP A 468 -2.98 -5.71 -9.71
N PHE A 469 -2.58 -6.96 -9.47
CA PHE A 469 -3.07 -8.13 -10.18
C PHE A 469 -4.53 -8.38 -9.82
N GLN A 470 -4.83 -8.44 -8.52
CA GLN A 470 -6.19 -8.70 -8.01
C GLN A 470 -7.20 -7.64 -8.48
N THR A 471 -6.84 -6.36 -8.50
CA THR A 471 -7.74 -5.30 -8.99
C THR A 471 -7.98 -5.36 -10.50
N GLU A 472 -7.00 -5.80 -11.30
CA GLU A 472 -7.20 -6.01 -12.75
C GLU A 472 -8.01 -7.28 -13.01
N CYS A 473 -7.80 -8.36 -12.23
CA CYS A 473 -8.66 -9.55 -12.25
C CYS A 473 -10.11 -9.22 -11.90
N ALA A 474 -10.36 -8.48 -10.80
CA ALA A 474 -11.70 -8.08 -10.39
C ALA A 474 -12.41 -7.30 -11.51
N GLN A 475 -11.70 -6.39 -12.17
CA GLN A 475 -12.22 -5.60 -13.29
C GLN A 475 -12.54 -6.50 -14.51
N ALA A 476 -11.65 -7.44 -14.84
CA ALA A 476 -11.85 -8.39 -15.94
C ALA A 476 -13.04 -9.33 -15.68
N TYR A 477 -13.12 -9.92 -14.48
CA TYR A 477 -14.24 -10.77 -14.07
C TYR A 477 -15.57 -10.00 -14.11
N LYS A 478 -15.59 -8.75 -13.63
CA LYS A 478 -16.77 -7.88 -13.75
C LYS A 478 -17.17 -7.63 -15.21
N ALA A 479 -16.20 -7.40 -16.10
CA ALA A 479 -16.47 -7.20 -17.53
C ALA A 479 -17.04 -8.46 -18.22
N MET A 480 -16.74 -9.64 -17.68
CA MET A 480 -17.29 -10.93 -18.11
C MET A 480 -18.60 -11.33 -17.40
N ASN A 481 -19.19 -10.45 -16.58
CA ASN A 481 -20.34 -10.72 -15.72
C ASN A 481 -20.13 -11.89 -14.72
N LYS A 482 -18.87 -12.24 -14.41
CA LYS A 482 -18.51 -13.21 -13.38
C LYS A 482 -18.44 -12.53 -12.01
N PHE A 483 -19.61 -12.09 -11.53
CA PHE A 483 -19.70 -11.24 -10.34
C PHE A 483 -19.14 -11.89 -9.06
N GLY A 484 -19.38 -13.19 -8.85
CA GLY A 484 -18.84 -13.90 -7.67
C GLY A 484 -17.31 -13.88 -7.60
N GLU A 485 -16.62 -14.12 -8.72
CA GLU A 485 -15.15 -14.10 -8.79
C GLU A 485 -14.60 -12.67 -8.64
N ALA A 486 -15.29 -11.69 -9.23
CA ALA A 486 -14.94 -10.28 -9.07
C ALA A 486 -15.07 -9.83 -7.60
N LEU A 487 -16.15 -10.21 -6.92
CA LEU A 487 -16.35 -9.93 -5.49
C LEU A 487 -15.31 -10.63 -4.63
N LYS A 488 -15.00 -11.90 -4.91
CA LYS A 488 -13.92 -12.63 -4.21
C LYS A 488 -12.60 -11.84 -4.25
N LYS A 489 -12.20 -11.35 -5.43
CA LYS A 489 -10.99 -10.52 -5.58
C LYS A 489 -11.07 -9.18 -4.84
N CYS A 490 -12.25 -8.56 -4.75
CA CYS A 490 -12.44 -7.33 -3.97
C CYS A 490 -12.31 -7.59 -2.46
N HIS A 491 -12.85 -8.69 -1.96
CA HIS A 491 -12.73 -9.11 -0.56
C HIS A 491 -11.30 -9.52 -0.18
N GLU A 492 -10.56 -10.18 -1.09
CA GLU A 492 -9.12 -10.44 -0.88
C GLU A 492 -8.33 -9.13 -0.68
N ILE A 493 -8.64 -8.07 -1.44
CA ILE A 493 -7.98 -6.78 -1.28
C ILE A 493 -8.32 -6.16 0.08
N GLU A 494 -9.59 -6.18 0.51
CA GLU A 494 -9.97 -5.71 1.85
C GLU A 494 -9.24 -6.49 2.96
N ARG A 495 -9.05 -7.81 2.80
CA ARG A 495 -8.28 -8.62 3.75
C ARG A 495 -6.84 -8.13 3.89
N HIS A 496 -6.20 -7.71 2.80
CA HIS A 496 -4.85 -7.13 2.88
C HIS A 496 -4.85 -5.82 3.67
N PHE A 497 -5.85 -4.95 3.50
CA PHE A 497 -5.97 -3.72 4.28
C PHE A 497 -6.23 -4.01 5.77
N VAL A 498 -6.98 -5.06 6.10
CA VAL A 498 -7.14 -5.52 7.49
C VAL A 498 -5.80 -6.02 8.05
N GLU A 499 -5.09 -6.86 7.30
CA GLU A 499 -3.81 -7.44 7.72
C GLU A 499 -2.74 -6.36 7.94
N ILE A 500 -2.58 -5.41 7.01
CA ILE A 500 -1.64 -4.29 7.14
C ILE A 500 -1.99 -3.43 8.37
N THR A 501 -3.27 -3.17 8.62
CA THR A 501 -3.69 -2.45 9.84
C THR A 501 -3.36 -3.23 11.12
N ASP A 502 -3.45 -4.56 11.11
CA ASP A 502 -3.06 -5.40 12.24
C ASP A 502 -1.54 -5.49 12.43
N ASP A 503 -0.76 -5.35 11.36
CA ASP A 503 0.72 -5.42 11.40
C ASP A 503 1.33 -4.30 12.25
N GLN A 504 0.63 -3.17 12.43
CA GLN A 504 1.09 -2.08 13.29
C GLN A 504 1.24 -2.50 14.78
N PHE A 505 0.56 -3.57 15.21
CA PHE A 505 0.41 -3.93 16.62
C PHE A 505 1.75 -4.17 17.33
N ASP A 506 2.67 -4.89 16.69
CA ASP A 506 3.97 -5.19 17.28
C ASP A 506 4.87 -3.95 17.36
N PHE A 507 4.63 -2.97 16.48
CA PHE A 507 5.39 -1.72 16.45
C PHE A 507 5.10 -0.82 17.65
N HIS A 508 3.93 -0.95 18.28
CA HIS A 508 3.63 -0.23 19.53
C HIS A 508 4.69 -0.47 20.61
N THR A 509 5.16 -1.71 20.77
CA THR A 509 6.24 -2.02 21.73
C THR A 509 7.63 -1.82 21.13
N TYR A 510 7.81 -2.20 19.86
CA TYR A 510 9.11 -2.17 19.20
C TYR A 510 9.65 -0.74 19.09
N CYS A 511 8.84 0.20 18.62
CA CYS A 511 9.27 1.57 18.40
C CYS A 511 9.55 2.32 19.70
N MET A 512 8.82 2.06 20.79
CA MET A 512 9.16 2.62 22.11
C MET A 512 10.50 2.08 22.64
N ARG A 513 10.84 0.82 22.30
CA ARG A 513 12.12 0.20 22.69
C ARG A 513 13.29 0.70 21.85
N LYS A 514 13.07 0.96 20.56
CA LYS A 514 14.08 1.43 19.59
C LYS A 514 14.16 2.94 19.43
N ILE A 515 13.20 3.67 20.03
CA ILE A 515 13.14 5.14 20.07
C ILE A 515 13.03 5.76 18.67
N THR A 516 12.52 5.02 17.67
CA THR A 516 12.20 5.52 16.34
C THR A 516 10.82 6.21 16.33
N LEU A 517 10.68 7.25 17.17
CA LEU A 517 9.39 7.82 17.56
C LEU A 517 8.69 8.59 16.45
N ARG A 518 9.45 9.31 15.62
CA ARG A 518 8.92 10.03 14.44
C ARG A 518 8.24 9.05 13.48
N SER A 519 8.97 8.00 13.10
CA SER A 519 8.45 6.94 12.23
C SER A 519 7.27 6.18 12.85
N TYR A 520 7.23 6.05 14.17
CA TYR A 520 6.10 5.42 14.85
C TYR A 520 4.83 6.26 14.76
N VAL A 521 4.90 7.57 15.05
CA VAL A 521 3.72 8.44 14.90
C VAL A 521 3.30 8.57 13.43
N ASP A 522 4.25 8.57 12.50
CA ASP A 522 3.95 8.56 11.06
C ASP A 522 3.26 7.26 10.63
N LEU A 523 3.68 6.10 11.17
CA LEU A 523 2.97 4.83 10.96
C LEU A 523 1.54 4.92 11.49
N LEU A 524 1.33 5.45 12.71
CA LEU A 524 -0.02 5.61 13.26
C LEU A 524 -0.90 6.53 12.40
N LYS A 525 -0.35 7.69 11.99
CA LYS A 525 -1.02 8.65 11.09
C LYS A 525 -1.34 8.03 9.72
N LEU A 526 -0.44 7.19 9.19
CA LEU A 526 -0.67 6.43 7.94
C LEU A 526 -1.82 5.42 8.10
N GLU A 527 -1.80 4.64 9.18
CA GLU A 527 -2.80 3.60 9.45
C GLU A 527 -4.21 4.18 9.62
N ASP A 528 -4.32 5.37 10.22
CA ASP A 528 -5.60 6.09 10.38
C ASP A 528 -6.26 6.44 9.04
N VAL A 529 -5.47 6.48 7.96
CA VAL A 529 -5.91 6.80 6.61
C VAL A 529 -5.57 5.74 5.57
N LEU A 530 -5.20 4.51 5.97
CA LEU A 530 -4.66 3.48 5.08
C LEU A 530 -5.55 3.22 3.85
N ARG A 531 -6.87 3.19 4.06
CA ARG A 531 -7.89 2.97 3.01
C ARG A 531 -8.11 4.17 2.07
N GLN A 532 -7.36 5.27 2.23
CA GLN A 532 -7.24 6.30 1.17
C GLN A 532 -6.46 5.79 -0.05
N HIS A 533 -5.69 4.71 0.11
CA HIS A 533 -4.86 4.18 -0.96
C HIS A 533 -5.70 3.84 -2.22
N PRO A 534 -5.24 4.17 -3.44
CA PRO A 534 -6.02 3.96 -4.66
C PRO A 534 -6.46 2.52 -4.93
N PHE A 535 -5.73 1.51 -4.44
CA PHE A 535 -6.16 0.11 -4.55
C PHE A 535 -7.45 -0.19 -3.78
N TYR A 536 -7.63 0.39 -2.59
CA TYR A 536 -8.87 0.26 -1.84
C TYR A 536 -10.04 0.86 -2.64
N PHE A 537 -9.88 2.10 -3.12
CA PHE A 537 -10.91 2.76 -3.92
C PHE A 537 -11.27 1.96 -5.18
N LYS A 538 -10.27 1.37 -5.88
CA LYS A 538 -10.52 0.56 -7.08
C LYS A 538 -11.32 -0.70 -6.74
N ALA A 539 -11.01 -1.39 -5.64
CA ALA A 539 -11.75 -2.57 -5.18
C ALA A 539 -13.17 -2.21 -4.72
N ALA A 540 -13.30 -1.21 -3.85
CA ALA A 540 -14.58 -0.74 -3.33
C ALA A 540 -15.53 -0.30 -4.45
N ARG A 541 -15.02 0.45 -5.44
CA ARG A 541 -15.81 0.84 -6.62
C ARG A 541 -16.36 -0.38 -7.37
N ILE A 542 -15.51 -1.36 -7.67
CA ILE A 542 -15.92 -2.59 -8.39
C ILE A 542 -16.97 -3.34 -7.57
N ALA A 543 -16.75 -3.51 -6.26
CA ALA A 543 -17.65 -4.20 -5.35
C ALA A 543 -19.02 -3.51 -5.25
N ILE A 544 -19.05 -2.20 -5.01
CA ILE A 544 -20.29 -1.41 -4.90
C ILE A 544 -21.10 -1.50 -6.20
N GLU A 545 -20.46 -1.29 -7.35
CA GLU A 545 -21.13 -1.40 -8.65
C GLU A 545 -21.72 -2.80 -8.90
N ILE A 546 -21.08 -3.86 -8.41
CA ILE A 546 -21.60 -5.23 -8.50
C ILE A 546 -22.78 -5.40 -7.53
N TYR A 547 -22.66 -4.98 -6.26
CA TYR A 547 -23.72 -5.14 -5.28
C TYR A 547 -24.99 -4.35 -5.63
N LEU A 548 -24.85 -3.14 -6.21
CA LEU A 548 -25.96 -2.38 -6.76
C LEU A 548 -26.67 -3.18 -7.87
N LYS A 549 -25.90 -3.79 -8.79
CA LYS A 549 -26.47 -4.63 -9.86
C LYS A 549 -27.13 -5.89 -9.34
N LEU A 550 -26.57 -6.55 -8.33
CA LEU A 550 -27.15 -7.74 -7.71
C LEU A 550 -28.42 -7.41 -6.92
N HIS A 551 -28.52 -6.20 -6.35
CA HIS A 551 -29.76 -5.71 -5.76
C HIS A 551 -30.83 -5.46 -6.82
N ASP A 552 -30.49 -4.75 -7.89
CA ASP A 552 -31.43 -4.39 -8.95
C ASP A 552 -31.90 -5.62 -9.74
N ASN A 553 -30.98 -6.56 -10.00
CA ASN A 553 -31.22 -7.80 -10.73
C ASN A 553 -30.61 -8.98 -9.95
N PRO A 554 -31.32 -9.51 -8.93
CA PRO A 554 -30.86 -10.68 -8.19
C PRO A 554 -30.67 -11.87 -9.12
N LEU A 555 -29.62 -12.65 -8.90
CA LEU A 555 -29.41 -13.90 -9.63
C LEU A 555 -30.55 -14.85 -9.28
N THR A 556 -31.50 -15.02 -10.20
CA THR A 556 -32.52 -16.07 -10.07
C THR A 556 -31.85 -17.43 -10.19
N ASP A 557 -32.28 -18.41 -9.39
CA ASP A 557 -31.91 -19.80 -9.62
C ASP A 557 -32.21 -20.15 -11.08
N GLU A 558 -31.25 -20.79 -11.76
CA GLU A 558 -31.35 -21.27 -13.16
C GLU A 558 -32.61 -22.14 -13.42
N ASN A 559 -33.33 -22.53 -12.36
CA ASN A 559 -34.61 -23.22 -12.43
C ASN A 559 -35.76 -22.38 -13.00
N LYS A 560 -35.74 -21.04 -12.93
CA LYS A 560 -36.88 -20.22 -13.41
C LYS A 560 -36.87 -19.95 -14.92
N GLU A 561 -35.72 -19.86 -15.58
CA GLU A 561 -35.66 -19.76 -17.06
C GLU A 561 -36.10 -21.06 -17.74
N HIS A 562 -35.86 -22.21 -17.11
CA HIS A 562 -36.34 -23.51 -17.60
C HIS A 562 -37.87 -23.71 -17.47
N GLU A 563 -38.56 -22.96 -16.60
CA GLU A 563 -40.02 -23.02 -16.49
C GLU A 563 -40.74 -22.25 -17.61
N ALA A 564 -40.14 -21.18 -18.14
CA ALA A 564 -40.70 -20.43 -19.26
C ALA A 564 -40.60 -21.21 -20.59
N ASP A 565 -39.49 -21.93 -20.82
CA ASP A 565 -39.28 -22.74 -22.05
C ASP A 565 -40.03 -24.09 -22.03
N THR A 566 -40.54 -24.53 -20.88
CA THR A 566 -41.27 -25.80 -20.76
C THR A 566 -42.79 -25.68 -20.91
N ALA A 567 -43.34 -24.47 -20.93
CA ALA A 567 -44.78 -24.23 -21.06
C ALA A 567 -45.36 -24.62 -22.45
N ASN A 568 -44.52 -24.80 -23.47
CA ASN A 568 -44.92 -25.10 -24.85
C ASN A 568 -44.50 -26.49 -25.37
N MET A 569 -44.02 -27.41 -24.52
CA MET A 569 -43.59 -28.76 -24.94
C MET A 569 -44.56 -29.87 -24.53
N SER A 570 -44.69 -30.90 -25.36
CA SER A 570 -45.55 -32.05 -25.08
C SER A 570 -44.99 -32.94 -23.95
N ASP A 571 -45.86 -33.64 -23.21
CA ASP A 571 -45.50 -34.49 -22.04
C ASP A 571 -44.39 -35.53 -22.33
N LYS A 572 -44.29 -36.01 -23.57
CA LYS A 572 -43.24 -36.96 -24.00
C LYS A 572 -41.87 -36.29 -24.16
N GLU A 573 -41.82 -35.04 -24.59
CA GLU A 573 -40.58 -34.27 -24.78
C GLU A 573 -40.04 -33.76 -23.45
N LEU A 574 -40.93 -33.30 -22.56
CA LEU A 574 -40.63 -32.95 -21.17
C LEU A 574 -39.97 -34.10 -20.41
N LYS A 575 -40.46 -35.34 -20.56
CA LYS A 575 -39.90 -36.52 -19.89
C LYS A 575 -38.51 -36.90 -20.44
N LYS A 576 -38.28 -36.69 -21.74
CA LYS A 576 -36.99 -36.96 -22.40
C LYS A 576 -35.95 -35.89 -22.04
N LEU A 577 -36.35 -34.62 -22.00
CA LEU A 577 -35.51 -33.50 -21.59
C LEU A 577 -35.13 -33.60 -20.11
N ARG A 578 -36.09 -33.87 -19.22
CA ARG A 578 -35.84 -34.09 -17.78
C ARG A 578 -34.87 -35.26 -17.53
N ASN A 579 -34.99 -36.36 -18.28
CA ASN A 579 -34.04 -37.48 -18.15
C ASN A 579 -32.64 -37.14 -18.69
N LYS A 580 -32.54 -36.33 -19.75
CA LYS A 580 -31.26 -35.87 -20.30
C LYS A 580 -30.59 -34.85 -19.37
N GLN A 581 -31.34 -33.87 -18.85
CA GLN A 581 -30.88 -32.90 -17.85
C GLN A 581 -30.49 -33.59 -16.54
N ARG A 582 -31.28 -34.54 -16.04
CA ARG A 582 -30.95 -35.27 -14.81
C ARG A 582 -29.70 -36.14 -14.97
N ARG A 583 -29.42 -36.66 -16.16
CA ARG A 583 -28.15 -37.33 -16.48
C ARG A 583 -26.99 -36.35 -16.62
N ALA A 584 -27.21 -35.18 -17.22
CA ALA A 584 -26.20 -34.13 -17.36
C ALA A 584 -25.84 -33.50 -16.01
N GLN A 585 -26.82 -33.17 -15.17
CA GLN A 585 -26.64 -32.72 -13.79
C GLN A 585 -25.96 -33.78 -12.92
N LYS A 586 -26.36 -35.06 -12.99
CA LYS A 586 -25.63 -36.11 -12.27
C LYS A 586 -24.17 -36.21 -12.73
N LYS A 587 -23.91 -36.04 -14.02
CA LYS A 587 -22.56 -36.11 -14.58
C LYS A 587 -21.72 -34.89 -14.18
N ALA A 588 -22.31 -33.70 -14.20
CA ALA A 588 -21.70 -32.46 -13.74
C ALA A 588 -21.44 -32.47 -12.23
N GLN A 589 -22.42 -32.89 -11.41
CA GLN A 589 -22.24 -33.09 -9.97
C GLN A 589 -21.15 -34.13 -9.67
N LEU A 590 -21.10 -35.25 -10.40
CA LEU A 590 -20.04 -36.24 -10.22
C LEU A 590 -18.66 -35.71 -10.66
N GLU A 591 -18.59 -34.86 -11.68
CA GLU A 591 -17.34 -34.19 -12.10
C GLU A 591 -16.90 -33.12 -11.10
N GLU A 592 -17.85 -32.38 -10.54
CA GLU A 592 -17.61 -31.31 -9.57
C GLU A 592 -17.28 -31.88 -8.18
N GLU A 593 -17.95 -32.95 -7.75
CA GLU A 593 -17.59 -33.75 -6.57
C GLU A 593 -16.21 -34.40 -6.74
N LYS A 594 -15.87 -34.90 -7.93
CA LYS A 594 -14.51 -35.42 -8.20
C LYS A 594 -13.46 -34.31 -8.15
N LYS A 595 -13.74 -33.15 -8.75
CA LYS A 595 -12.83 -31.99 -8.68
C LYS A 595 -12.70 -31.44 -7.26
N ASN A 596 -13.78 -31.41 -6.49
CA ASN A 596 -13.76 -30.97 -5.09
C ASN A 596 -13.07 -32.01 -4.20
N ALA A 597 -13.27 -33.31 -4.42
CA ALA A 597 -12.57 -34.37 -3.69
C ALA A 597 -11.07 -34.42 -4.03
N GLU A 598 -10.69 -34.13 -5.28
CA GLU A 598 -9.28 -33.97 -5.69
C GLU A 598 -8.66 -32.71 -5.09
N LYS A 599 -9.38 -31.58 -5.08
CA LYS A 599 -8.96 -30.36 -4.38
C LYS A 599 -8.83 -30.56 -2.88
N GLU A 600 -9.78 -31.25 -2.23
CA GLU A 600 -9.70 -31.59 -0.80
C GLU A 600 -8.55 -32.54 -0.49
N LYS A 601 -8.25 -33.51 -1.37
CA LYS A 601 -7.06 -34.37 -1.24
C LYS A 601 -5.76 -33.59 -1.40
N GLN A 602 -5.69 -32.68 -2.37
CA GLN A 602 -4.53 -31.80 -2.57
C GLN A 602 -4.36 -30.83 -1.39
N GLN A 603 -5.45 -30.26 -0.88
CA GLN A 603 -5.46 -29.39 0.31
C GLN A 603 -5.10 -30.15 1.59
N ARG A 604 -5.54 -31.40 1.77
CA ARG A 604 -5.13 -32.25 2.90
C ARG A 604 -3.64 -32.63 2.84
N ASN A 605 -3.11 -32.86 1.64
CA ASN A 605 -1.68 -33.13 1.44
C ASN A 605 -0.83 -31.86 1.59
N GLN A 606 -1.35 -30.68 1.25
CA GLN A 606 -0.69 -29.39 1.50
C GLN A 606 -0.79 -28.99 2.98
N LYS A 607 -1.90 -29.22 3.68
CA LYS A 607 -2.02 -29.02 5.15
C LYS A 607 -1.01 -29.87 5.93
N LYS A 608 -0.86 -31.15 5.56
CA LYS A 608 0.16 -32.03 6.15
C LYS A 608 1.61 -31.59 5.90
N LYS A 609 1.87 -30.76 4.87
CA LYS A 609 3.20 -30.19 4.60
C LYS A 609 3.38 -28.79 5.21
N LYS A 610 2.31 -28.02 5.40
CA LYS A 610 2.34 -26.69 6.06
C LYS A 610 2.42 -26.77 7.58
N ASP A 611 1.91 -27.85 8.19
CA ASP A 611 1.97 -28.06 9.64
C ASP A 611 3.42 -28.21 10.18
N ASP A 612 4.42 -28.44 9.30
CA ASP A 612 5.84 -28.56 9.69
C ASP A 612 6.67 -27.26 9.52
N ASP A 613 6.19 -26.23 8.77
CA ASP A 613 7.03 -25.05 8.44
C ASP A 613 6.39 -23.65 8.63
N ASP A 614 5.09 -23.49 8.93
CA ASP A 614 4.48 -22.16 9.14
C ASP A 614 3.91 -21.98 10.57
N GLU A 615 4.66 -21.33 11.47
CA GLU A 615 4.13 -20.70 12.69
C GLU A 615 3.39 -19.39 12.34
N GLU A 616 2.37 -19.43 11.46
CA GLU A 616 1.49 -18.29 11.25
C GLU A 616 0.41 -18.27 12.34
N ILE A 617 0.54 -17.35 13.30
CA ILE A 617 -0.48 -17.03 14.30
C ILE A 617 -1.59 -16.23 13.60
N GLY A 618 -2.37 -16.91 12.76
CA GLY A 618 -3.58 -16.39 12.13
C GLY A 618 -4.70 -17.42 12.30
N GLY A 619 -5.86 -17.00 12.82
CA GLY A 619 -7.03 -17.88 12.91
C GLY A 619 -7.46 -18.43 11.53
N PRO A 620 -8.35 -19.44 11.48
CA PRO A 620 -8.86 -19.94 10.20
C PRO A 620 -9.52 -18.80 9.42
N LYS A 621 -8.86 -18.32 8.35
CA LYS A 621 -9.43 -17.35 7.41
C LYS A 621 -10.68 -17.98 6.79
N GLU A 622 -11.86 -17.38 7.02
CA GLU A 622 -13.11 -17.85 6.40
C GLU A 622 -12.92 -17.93 4.88
N GLU A 623 -13.30 -19.05 4.25
CA GLU A 623 -13.06 -19.24 2.82
C GLU A 623 -13.99 -18.34 1.99
N LEU A 624 -13.42 -17.55 1.07
CA LEU A 624 -14.19 -16.71 0.15
C LEU A 624 -14.74 -17.55 -1.00
N ILE A 625 -16.05 -17.85 -0.95
CA ILE A 625 -16.73 -18.66 -1.97
C ILE A 625 -17.49 -17.73 -2.94
N PRO A 626 -17.10 -17.69 -4.23
CA PRO A 626 -17.72 -16.81 -5.25
C PRO A 626 -19.25 -16.88 -5.31
N GLU A 627 -19.81 -18.10 -5.26
CA GLU A 627 -21.27 -18.30 -5.37
C GLU A 627 -22.02 -17.70 -4.17
N LYS A 628 -21.50 -17.88 -2.95
CA LYS A 628 -22.10 -17.31 -1.73
C LYS A 628 -22.05 -15.78 -1.74
N LEU A 629 -20.94 -15.21 -2.21
CA LEU A 629 -20.77 -13.76 -2.30
C LEU A 629 -21.75 -13.13 -3.31
N ALA A 630 -22.03 -13.81 -4.42
CA ALA A 630 -22.94 -13.33 -5.46
C ALA A 630 -24.43 -13.51 -5.09
N LYS A 631 -24.75 -14.49 -4.25
CA LYS A 631 -26.11 -14.79 -3.77
C LYS A 631 -26.39 -14.27 -2.35
N VAL A 632 -25.70 -13.21 -1.92
CA VAL A 632 -25.92 -12.62 -0.60
C VAL A 632 -27.32 -12.00 -0.50
N GLU A 633 -28.02 -12.23 0.61
CA GLU A 633 -29.41 -11.76 0.80
C GLU A 633 -29.51 -10.24 0.95
N ALA A 634 -28.47 -9.60 1.48
CA ALA A 634 -28.42 -8.14 1.69
C ALA A 634 -27.25 -7.48 0.93
N PRO A 635 -27.29 -7.38 -0.41
CA PRO A 635 -26.22 -6.78 -1.22
C PRO A 635 -25.91 -5.32 -0.83
N LEU A 636 -26.93 -4.53 -0.48
CA LEU A 636 -26.74 -3.13 -0.10
C LEU A 636 -25.96 -2.98 1.22
N GLU A 637 -26.13 -3.90 2.18
CA GLU A 637 -25.36 -3.86 3.43
C GLU A 637 -23.88 -4.17 3.17
N GLU A 638 -23.58 -5.12 2.27
CA GLU A 638 -22.20 -5.37 1.82
C GLU A 638 -21.62 -4.17 1.06
N ALA A 639 -22.43 -3.50 0.22
CA ALA A 639 -22.01 -2.28 -0.46
C ALA A 639 -21.67 -1.16 0.54
N ILE A 640 -22.46 -1.01 1.62
CA ILE A 640 -22.22 -0.04 2.70
C ILE A 640 -20.90 -0.32 3.42
N LYS A 641 -20.50 -1.58 3.62
CA LYS A 641 -19.20 -1.94 4.22
C LYS A 641 -18.03 -1.38 3.40
N PHE A 642 -18.06 -1.52 2.07
CA PHE A 642 -17.04 -0.94 1.19
C PHE A 642 -17.14 0.59 1.05
N LEU A 643 -18.34 1.16 1.15
CA LEU A 643 -18.55 2.60 1.06
C LEU A 643 -18.08 3.34 2.32
N THR A 644 -18.20 2.73 3.50
CA THR A 644 -17.98 3.41 4.79
C THR A 644 -16.57 4.01 4.91
N PRO A 645 -15.46 3.29 4.59
CA PRO A 645 -14.14 3.89 4.61
C PRO A 645 -13.97 5.01 3.57
N LEU A 646 -14.64 4.94 2.42
CA LEU A 646 -14.62 6.04 1.43
C LEU A 646 -15.30 7.30 1.97
N LYS A 647 -16.45 7.17 2.64
CA LYS A 647 -17.14 8.32 3.26
C LYS A 647 -16.30 9.00 4.34
N ASN A 648 -15.54 8.21 5.10
CA ASN A 648 -14.70 8.73 6.18
C ASN A 648 -13.44 9.39 5.64
N LEU A 649 -12.77 8.75 4.67
CA LEU A 649 -11.39 9.07 4.29
C LEU A 649 -11.24 9.71 2.90
N VAL A 650 -12.19 9.50 1.99
CA VAL A 650 -12.08 9.88 0.56
C VAL A 650 -13.23 10.81 0.17
N LYS A 651 -13.43 11.86 0.98
CA LYS A 651 -14.48 12.88 0.78
C LYS A 651 -14.24 13.79 -0.42
N ASN A 652 -12.99 13.87 -0.88
CA ASN A 652 -12.54 14.70 -1.99
C ASN A 652 -12.93 14.14 -3.37
N LYS A 653 -13.42 12.89 -3.47
CA LYS A 653 -13.87 12.28 -4.72
C LYS A 653 -15.38 12.32 -4.84
N ILE A 654 -15.89 12.83 -5.96
CA ILE A 654 -17.32 12.94 -6.24
C ILE A 654 -17.99 11.55 -6.27
N GLU A 655 -17.29 10.54 -6.76
CA GLU A 655 -17.79 9.16 -6.86
C GLU A 655 -18.19 8.58 -5.51
N THR A 656 -17.51 8.96 -4.42
CA THR A 656 -17.87 8.54 -3.06
C THR A 656 -19.31 8.95 -2.73
N HIS A 657 -19.66 10.19 -3.05
CA HIS A 657 -20.98 10.76 -2.75
C HIS A 657 -22.05 10.24 -3.71
N LEU A 658 -21.69 10.02 -4.97
CA LEU A 658 -22.59 9.40 -5.95
C LEU A 658 -22.93 7.96 -5.56
N PHE A 659 -21.96 7.15 -5.12
CA PHE A 659 -22.25 5.81 -4.62
C PHE A 659 -23.11 5.82 -3.36
N ALA A 660 -22.87 6.77 -2.46
CA ALA A 660 -23.73 6.95 -1.28
C ALA A 660 -25.18 7.28 -1.69
N PHE A 661 -25.37 8.20 -2.64
CA PHE A 661 -26.68 8.52 -3.20
C PHE A 661 -27.34 7.28 -3.82
N GLU A 662 -26.65 6.56 -4.70
CA GLU A 662 -27.18 5.37 -5.39
C GLU A 662 -27.59 4.25 -4.41
N ILE A 663 -26.86 4.07 -3.31
CA ILE A 663 -27.19 3.10 -2.25
C ILE A 663 -28.40 3.57 -1.45
N TYR A 664 -28.41 4.82 -0.97
CA TYR A 664 -29.52 5.36 -0.18
C TYR A 664 -30.79 5.59 -0.98
N PHE A 665 -30.70 5.67 -2.31
CA PHE A 665 -31.86 5.72 -3.19
C PHE A 665 -32.55 4.36 -3.32
N ARG A 666 -31.80 3.25 -3.23
CA ARG A 666 -32.33 1.87 -3.34
C ARG A 666 -32.79 1.28 -2.01
N LYS A 667 -32.27 1.80 -0.91
CA LYS A 667 -32.64 1.41 0.45
C LYS A 667 -33.84 2.22 0.92
#